data_AF-A0A958UAC6-F1
#
_entry.id   AF-A0A958UAC6-F1
#
_cell.length_a   1.000
_cell.length_b   1.000
_cell.length_c   1.000
_cell.angle_alpha   90.00
_cell.angle_beta   90.00
_cell.angle_gamma   90.00
#
_symmetry.space_group_name_H-M   'P 1'
#
loop_
_entity.id
_entity.type
_entity.pdbx_description
1 polymer ?
#
loop_
_entity_poly.entity_id
_entity_poly.type
_entity_poly.pdbx_seq_one_letter_code
_entity_poly.pdbx_strand_id
1 'polypeptide(L)'
;MKFILSALALFLTISTFSQKKVLDHSDYDLWNTIQGESISNDGNYIMYSLEKGEKDNFLKIKDAKAAKVFEYDRAENGRFSYNSEYALFTIKAWKDSIVEMKRRKVKKDEMPKDTLGIFNLKDKSLTKIANIKSYKAPQKWSGYVAYMLDEVKEKKKDKEKDTEKKDSTAKKEKKPKIKKIGKDNGYHVVLMNLATKQQDTFKYVTDYSFADKGKYLTYATTGENDSIGSSVFVLDIASNQLTQIYQSKKAKYHQLNFSETGKNLAFVVDTDTTKVQVRPNELYHWAVGDKTAKKLVDNTTAPKGYRVSSDGRISFSKDDSKLFFGLAKPPIVKDTTLIDEEIVNVEVWTYDEPELYTVQELQLKNDEKKSFQTVIHLNNNKLVQIATKEYPDASLGKEGDSDYALVNTSLPYDLERQWTGNTARDLAIVNVNTGETNNILTKVSGYTRLSPDSNYAYGYSLTDSTWFAYNIPTSKYMALTKGKVFYNELNDSPDYPNAYGSAGWTKDDGSLLVYDRYDIWEFNPNTGANTRLTDGRENKIVYRYVKLDDEERSLDTNKKWLFRTFNETTKNSGYFEYNPKTKKGKQLLDGPYDYSYPKMAQQSDKVIFTRQSFKEFPDIRYSDLSFKKQTVITNANPQQKDYNWGSIELVNWVSLDGIQLTGMLVKPENFDPNKKYPMLVNFYERSSDDLHNYRVPSPGRSSINYSFYASRGYVIFNPDVHYRIGYPGESALNCVIPGITSLIEKGFVDKDNIGVQGHSWGGYQVAYLVTKTDIFKAAEAGAPVPNMISAYGGIRWWTGLSRQFQYEHTQSRIGGTPWEYPSRYIENSPIFNIDKINTPLLIMHNDADGHVPWYQGIEFFTSLRRLGKPSWFLNYNEEPHWPLKMQNRKDFNIRLAQFFDYYLKGQPKPVWMHRGVPAIEKGINQGYELMETDK
;
A
#
# COMPACT_ATOMS: atom_id res chain seq x y z
N MET A 1 -43.42 69.13 -15.80
CA MET A 1 -42.74 68.37 -14.71
C MET A 1 -43.27 66.93 -14.63
N LYS A 2 -43.08 66.14 -15.69
CA LYS A 2 -43.58 64.76 -15.81
C LYS A 2 -42.54 63.87 -16.50
N PHE A 3 -41.27 63.99 -16.12
CA PHE A 3 -40.18 63.24 -16.78
C PHE A 3 -38.95 62.96 -15.89
N ILE A 4 -39.09 62.98 -14.56
CA ILE A 4 -37.93 62.75 -13.65
C ILE A 4 -38.15 61.60 -12.65
N LEU A 5 -39.32 60.96 -12.58
CA LEU A 5 -39.54 59.83 -11.66
C LEU A 5 -39.47 58.43 -12.29
N SER A 6 -39.31 58.30 -13.62
CA SER A 6 -39.30 56.98 -14.27
C SER A 6 -37.90 56.44 -14.59
N ALA A 7 -36.83 57.21 -14.32
CA ALA A 7 -35.46 56.84 -14.67
C ALA A 7 -34.61 56.28 -13.51
N LEU A 8 -35.11 56.30 -12.27
CA LEU A 8 -34.36 55.79 -11.10
C LEU A 8 -34.69 54.35 -10.67
N ALA A 9 -35.60 53.66 -11.37
CA ALA A 9 -36.04 52.31 -11.01
C ALA A 9 -35.39 51.17 -11.81
N LEU A 10 -34.44 51.45 -12.71
CA LEU A 10 -33.96 50.46 -13.71
C LEU A 10 -32.48 50.04 -13.62
N PHE A 11 -31.78 50.32 -12.51
CA PHE A 11 -30.40 49.82 -12.28
C PHE A 11 -30.20 49.23 -10.87
N LEU A 12 -31.18 48.48 -10.38
CA LEU A 12 -30.95 47.45 -9.36
C LEU A 12 -30.65 46.14 -10.09
N THR A 13 -29.43 45.98 -10.57
CA THR A 13 -28.89 44.67 -10.92
C THR A 13 -28.72 43.88 -9.63
N ILE A 14 -29.80 43.23 -9.20
CA ILE A 14 -29.73 42.18 -8.19
C ILE A 14 -28.85 41.10 -8.81
N SER A 15 -27.58 41.09 -8.42
CA SER A 15 -26.69 39.97 -8.69
C SER A 15 -27.15 38.83 -7.79
N THR A 16 -28.17 38.09 -8.24
CA THR A 16 -28.53 36.81 -7.64
C THR A 16 -27.37 35.85 -7.90
N PHE A 17 -26.40 35.80 -6.99
CA PHE A 17 -25.45 34.70 -6.98
C PHE A 17 -26.26 33.41 -6.78
N SER A 18 -26.24 32.53 -7.79
CA SER A 18 -26.83 31.20 -7.68
C SER A 18 -26.25 30.52 -6.44
N GLN A 19 -27.12 30.02 -5.55
CA GLN A 19 -26.68 29.26 -4.39
C GLN A 19 -25.88 28.04 -4.86
N LYS A 20 -24.67 27.85 -4.32
CA LYS A 20 -23.84 26.68 -4.63
C LYS A 20 -24.56 25.39 -4.22
N LYS A 21 -24.29 24.31 -4.95
CA LYS A 21 -24.88 22.99 -4.69
C LYS A 21 -24.40 22.42 -3.35
N VAL A 22 -25.29 21.72 -2.67
CA VAL A 22 -24.94 20.90 -1.51
C VAL A 22 -24.54 19.52 -2.02
N LEU A 23 -23.46 18.94 -1.49
CA LEU A 23 -23.03 17.59 -1.83
C LEU A 23 -24.08 16.55 -1.39
N ASP A 24 -24.36 15.61 -2.30
CA ASP A 24 -25.18 14.43 -2.11
C ASP A 24 -24.38 13.15 -2.40
N HIS A 25 -24.87 11.98 -1.96
CA HIS A 25 -24.21 10.70 -2.20
C HIS A 25 -24.06 10.38 -3.70
N SER A 26 -24.98 10.86 -4.53
CA SER A 26 -24.91 10.74 -5.98
C SER A 26 -23.73 11.52 -6.60
N ASP A 27 -23.22 12.55 -5.90
CA ASP A 27 -22.09 13.36 -6.37
C ASP A 27 -20.73 12.68 -6.20
N TYR A 28 -20.61 11.63 -5.38
CA TYR A 28 -19.33 10.92 -5.19
C TYR A 28 -18.77 10.41 -6.51
N ASP A 29 -19.64 9.95 -7.41
CA ASP A 29 -19.25 9.44 -8.72
C ASP A 29 -18.90 10.59 -9.69
N LEU A 30 -18.90 11.86 -9.27
CA LEU A 30 -18.48 13.02 -10.06
C LEU A 30 -17.01 13.40 -9.88
N TRP A 31 -16.40 13.07 -8.73
CA TRP A 31 -15.02 13.45 -8.41
C TRP A 31 -14.00 12.53 -9.06
N ASN A 32 -12.97 13.15 -9.65
CA ASN A 32 -11.83 12.47 -10.21
C ASN A 32 -10.70 12.31 -9.18
N THR A 33 -10.00 11.20 -9.24
CA THR A 33 -8.69 11.01 -8.62
C THR A 33 -7.61 10.95 -9.70
N ILE A 34 -6.42 11.45 -9.39
CA ILE A 34 -5.23 11.33 -10.25
C ILE A 34 -4.51 10.04 -9.89
N GLN A 35 -4.17 9.22 -10.88
CA GLN A 35 -3.47 7.95 -10.71
C GLN A 35 -2.30 7.82 -11.69
N GLY A 36 -1.25 7.09 -11.29
CA GLY A 36 -0.17 6.68 -12.19
C GLY A 36 0.66 7.84 -12.75
N GLU A 37 0.84 8.92 -11.99
CA GLU A 37 1.60 10.08 -12.42
C GLU A 37 3.08 9.77 -12.63
N SER A 38 3.59 10.11 -13.80
CA SER A 38 4.98 9.91 -14.21
C SER A 38 5.47 11.05 -15.10
N ILE A 39 6.77 11.26 -15.11
CA ILE A 39 7.48 12.20 -15.96
C ILE A 39 8.41 11.40 -16.89
N SER A 40 8.51 11.79 -18.16
CA SER A 40 9.43 11.17 -19.10
C SER A 40 10.88 11.38 -18.66
N ASN A 41 11.80 10.51 -19.10
CA ASN A 41 13.19 10.57 -18.66
C ASN A 41 13.87 11.89 -19.04
N ASP A 42 13.49 12.50 -20.16
CA ASP A 42 13.98 13.82 -20.58
C ASP A 42 13.27 15.00 -19.87
N GLY A 43 12.16 14.75 -19.18
CA GLY A 43 11.35 15.76 -18.49
C GLY A 43 10.34 16.51 -19.36
N ASN A 44 10.18 16.15 -20.63
CA ASN A 44 9.34 16.91 -21.57
C ASN A 44 7.85 16.56 -21.48
N TYR A 45 7.51 15.36 -21.02
CA TYR A 45 6.15 14.85 -20.99
C TYR A 45 5.75 14.36 -19.60
N ILE A 46 4.49 14.62 -19.24
CA ILE A 46 3.88 14.19 -18.00
C ILE A 46 2.68 13.31 -18.35
N MET A 47 2.66 12.10 -17.80
CA MET A 47 1.58 11.14 -17.98
C MET A 47 0.85 10.93 -16.66
N TYR A 48 -0.48 10.85 -16.71
CA TYR A 48 -1.34 10.55 -15.57
C TYR A 48 -2.68 10.02 -16.07
N SER A 49 -3.44 9.37 -15.20
CA SER A 49 -4.83 8.97 -15.47
C SER A 49 -5.79 9.73 -14.57
N LEU A 50 -6.97 10.09 -15.09
CA LEU A 50 -8.10 10.50 -14.27
C LEU A 50 -9.04 9.31 -14.09
N GLU A 51 -9.34 8.95 -12.85
CA GLU A 51 -10.33 7.93 -12.50
C GLU A 51 -11.53 8.59 -11.83
N LYS A 52 -12.75 8.24 -12.26
CA LYS A 52 -13.99 8.85 -11.77
C LYS A 52 -14.83 7.83 -10.99
N GLY A 53 -14.74 7.82 -9.65
CA GLY A 53 -15.43 6.82 -8.83
C GLY A 53 -15.04 5.38 -9.23
N GLU A 54 -16.01 4.50 -9.47
CA GLU A 54 -15.76 3.14 -9.98
C GLU A 54 -15.62 3.05 -11.51
N LYS A 55 -15.59 4.18 -12.23
CA LYS A 55 -15.62 4.20 -13.70
C LYS A 55 -14.24 3.96 -14.31
N ASP A 56 -14.18 4.00 -15.64
CA ASP A 56 -12.97 3.74 -16.41
C ASP A 56 -11.88 4.81 -16.17
N ASN A 57 -10.64 4.43 -16.46
CA ASN A 57 -9.46 5.29 -16.38
C ASN A 57 -9.29 6.11 -17.67
N PHE A 58 -8.93 7.39 -17.55
CA PHE A 58 -8.70 8.28 -18.69
C PHE A 58 -7.25 8.76 -18.69
N LEU A 59 -6.40 8.09 -19.46
CA LEU A 59 -4.98 8.43 -19.57
C LEU A 59 -4.81 9.75 -20.32
N LYS A 60 -3.94 10.60 -19.81
CA LYS A 60 -3.56 11.88 -20.40
C LYS A 60 -2.05 12.01 -20.43
N ILE A 61 -1.54 12.55 -21.53
CA ILE A 61 -0.15 12.99 -21.67
C ILE A 61 -0.17 14.47 -22.01
N LYS A 62 0.57 15.26 -21.23
CA LYS A 62 0.74 16.69 -21.44
C LYS A 62 2.22 17.04 -21.52
N ASP A 63 2.53 18.15 -22.17
CA ASP A 63 3.87 18.72 -22.15
C ASP A 63 4.11 19.58 -20.89
N ALA A 64 5.35 20.08 -20.75
CA ALA A 64 5.75 20.99 -19.69
C ALA A 64 4.96 22.32 -19.61
N LYS A 65 4.23 22.70 -20.66
CA LYS A 65 3.36 23.89 -20.73
C LYS A 65 1.88 23.54 -20.47
N ALA A 66 1.60 22.33 -19.99
CA ALA A 66 0.27 21.76 -19.79
C ALA A 66 -0.56 21.61 -21.08
N ALA A 67 0.05 21.71 -22.26
CA ALA A 67 -0.61 21.48 -23.54
C ALA A 67 -0.87 19.98 -23.72
N LYS A 68 -2.07 19.64 -24.23
CA LYS A 68 -2.47 18.26 -24.48
C LYS A 68 -1.63 17.67 -25.61
N VAL A 69 -0.93 16.57 -25.31
CA VAL A 69 -0.16 15.79 -26.28
C VAL A 69 -0.98 14.58 -26.73
N PHE A 70 -1.59 13.88 -25.77
CA PHE A 70 -2.38 12.68 -26.03
C PHE A 70 -3.42 12.47 -24.92
N GLU A 71 -4.54 11.85 -25.26
CA GLU A 71 -5.49 11.33 -24.29
C GLU A 71 -6.15 10.07 -24.84
N TYR A 72 -6.49 9.14 -23.96
CA TYR A 72 -7.14 7.90 -24.36
C TYR A 72 -8.00 7.31 -23.25
N ASP A 73 -9.22 6.91 -23.61
CA ASP A 73 -10.20 6.34 -22.69
C ASP A 73 -9.89 4.88 -22.36
N ARG A 74 -10.16 4.49 -21.12
CA ARG A 74 -9.92 3.16 -20.55
C ARG A 74 -8.46 2.74 -20.54
N ALA A 75 -7.55 3.71 -20.61
CA ALA A 75 -6.11 3.45 -20.58
C ALA A 75 -5.57 3.58 -19.15
N GLU A 76 -4.76 2.60 -18.74
CA GLU A 76 -4.12 2.53 -17.42
C GLU A 76 -2.72 1.92 -17.51
N ASN A 77 -1.99 1.94 -16.38
CA ASN A 77 -0.62 1.39 -16.28
C ASN A 77 0.32 1.92 -17.37
N GLY A 78 0.23 3.25 -17.60
CA GLY A 78 1.01 3.93 -18.61
C GLY A 78 2.47 4.12 -18.17
N ARG A 79 3.40 4.01 -19.12
CA ARG A 79 4.83 4.29 -18.92
C ARG A 79 5.48 4.84 -20.18
N PHE A 80 6.54 5.62 -20.02
CA PHE A 80 7.40 6.04 -21.12
C PHE A 80 8.46 4.97 -21.44
N SER A 81 8.88 4.89 -22.71
CA SER A 81 10.13 4.22 -23.06
C SER A 81 11.33 4.97 -22.49
N TYR A 82 12.45 4.29 -22.26
CA TYR A 82 13.64 4.90 -21.64
C TYR A 82 14.17 6.14 -22.40
N ASN A 83 14.05 6.17 -23.73
CA ASN A 83 14.41 7.30 -24.58
C ASN A 83 13.31 8.38 -24.71
N SER A 84 12.20 8.26 -23.99
CA SER A 84 11.06 9.19 -24.02
C SER A 84 10.38 9.36 -25.39
N GLU A 85 10.54 8.42 -26.32
CA GLU A 85 9.90 8.49 -27.66
C GLU A 85 8.51 7.84 -27.71
N TYR A 86 8.24 6.85 -26.86
CA TYR A 86 7.00 6.10 -26.87
C TYR A 86 6.33 6.11 -25.50
N ALA A 87 5.00 6.14 -25.49
CA ALA A 87 4.17 5.84 -24.34
C ALA A 87 3.47 4.49 -24.54
N LEU A 88 3.61 3.59 -23.56
CA LEU A 88 3.01 2.26 -23.54
C LEU A 88 1.96 2.21 -22.44
N PHE A 89 0.77 1.67 -22.73
CA PHE A 89 -0.32 1.59 -21.76
C PHE A 89 -1.27 0.44 -22.08
N THR A 90 -2.06 0.04 -21.08
CA THR A 90 -3.08 -1.02 -21.23
C THR A 90 -4.44 -0.38 -21.42
N ILE A 91 -5.16 -0.77 -22.47
CA ILE A 91 -6.53 -0.36 -22.76
C ILE A 91 -7.47 -1.50 -22.31
N LYS A 92 -8.35 -1.19 -21.36
CA LYS A 92 -9.35 -2.12 -20.82
C LYS A 92 -10.66 -2.03 -21.60
N ALA A 93 -11.51 -3.05 -21.54
CA ALA A 93 -12.90 -2.93 -21.97
C ALA A 93 -13.68 -1.98 -21.03
N TRP A 94 -14.71 -1.32 -21.54
CA TRP A 94 -15.59 -0.49 -20.72
C TRP A 94 -16.14 -1.29 -19.54
N LYS A 95 -16.00 -0.77 -18.31
CA LYS A 95 -16.52 -1.42 -17.10
C LYS A 95 -18.02 -1.72 -17.23
N ASP A 96 -18.81 -0.80 -17.77
CA ASP A 96 -20.25 -1.01 -18.00
C ASP A 96 -20.54 -2.18 -18.95
N SER A 97 -19.74 -2.31 -20.01
CA SER A 97 -19.85 -3.46 -20.93
C SER A 97 -19.50 -4.78 -20.23
N ILE A 98 -18.45 -4.79 -19.39
CA ILE A 98 -18.10 -5.97 -18.58
C ILE A 98 -19.24 -6.32 -17.61
N VAL A 99 -19.83 -5.32 -16.96
CA VAL A 99 -20.97 -5.51 -16.05
C VAL A 99 -22.17 -6.10 -16.80
N GLU A 100 -22.51 -5.58 -17.97
CA GLU A 100 -23.61 -6.09 -18.78
C GLU A 100 -23.34 -7.53 -19.29
N MET A 101 -22.10 -7.84 -19.69
CA MET A 101 -21.70 -9.21 -20.03
C MET A 101 -21.80 -10.16 -18.83
N LYS A 102 -21.42 -9.70 -17.63
CA LYS A 102 -21.60 -10.47 -16.39
C LYS A 102 -23.07 -10.72 -16.08
N ARG A 103 -23.95 -9.72 -16.26
CA ARG A 103 -25.42 -9.87 -16.12
C ARG A 103 -25.98 -10.91 -17.08
N ARG A 104 -25.46 -10.95 -18.31
CA ARG A 104 -25.77 -11.98 -19.33
C ARG A 104 -25.10 -13.33 -19.09
N LYS A 105 -24.31 -13.48 -18.02
CA LYS A 105 -23.55 -14.68 -17.67
C LYS A 105 -22.59 -15.16 -18.78
N VAL A 106 -22.00 -14.22 -19.53
CA VAL A 106 -20.95 -14.50 -20.53
C VAL A 106 -19.79 -15.23 -19.85
N LYS A 107 -19.24 -16.26 -20.49
CA LYS A 107 -18.16 -17.06 -19.90
C LYS A 107 -16.87 -16.24 -19.78
N LYS A 108 -16.05 -16.53 -18.76
CA LYS A 108 -14.81 -15.78 -18.49
C LYS A 108 -13.82 -15.79 -19.67
N ASP A 109 -13.78 -16.86 -20.45
CA ASP A 109 -12.95 -16.98 -21.65
C ASP A 109 -13.50 -16.22 -22.87
N GLU A 110 -14.77 -15.82 -22.84
CA GLU A 110 -15.42 -14.99 -23.86
C GLU A 110 -15.43 -13.49 -23.50
N MET A 111 -14.97 -13.13 -22.30
CA MET A 111 -14.83 -11.74 -21.88
C MET A 111 -13.75 -11.02 -22.70
N PRO A 112 -13.95 -9.74 -23.05
CA PRO A 112 -12.98 -8.98 -23.82
C PRO A 112 -11.65 -8.89 -23.06
N LYS A 113 -10.58 -9.01 -23.83
CA LYS A 113 -9.21 -9.01 -23.34
C LYS A 113 -8.60 -7.62 -23.44
N ASP A 114 -7.49 -7.44 -22.73
CA ASP A 114 -6.76 -6.20 -22.72
C ASP A 114 -6.13 -5.91 -24.09
N THR A 115 -5.91 -4.64 -24.38
CA THR A 115 -5.25 -4.16 -25.59
C THR A 115 -4.03 -3.33 -25.21
N LEU A 116 -2.87 -3.56 -25.83
CA LEU A 116 -1.69 -2.72 -25.67
C LEU A 116 -1.83 -1.49 -26.58
N GLY A 117 -1.73 -0.30 -25.99
CA GLY A 117 -1.56 0.96 -26.71
C GLY A 117 -0.08 1.34 -26.77
N ILE A 118 0.41 1.69 -27.96
CA ILE A 118 1.76 2.18 -28.21
C ILE A 118 1.63 3.52 -28.93
N PHE A 119 1.87 4.61 -28.23
CA PHE A 119 1.80 5.97 -28.76
C PHE A 119 3.20 6.52 -29.03
N ASN A 120 3.47 6.97 -30.25
CA ASN A 120 4.71 7.65 -30.61
C ASN A 120 4.56 9.15 -30.34
N LEU A 121 5.39 9.68 -29.44
CA LEU A 121 5.32 11.07 -28.99
C LEU A 121 5.77 12.07 -30.06
N LYS A 122 6.59 11.63 -31.03
CA LYS A 122 7.16 12.50 -32.08
C LYS A 122 6.18 12.72 -33.24
N ASP A 123 5.65 11.65 -33.82
CA ASP A 123 4.73 11.72 -34.97
C ASP A 123 3.25 11.66 -34.57
N LYS A 124 2.95 11.44 -33.29
CA LYS A 124 1.60 11.34 -32.71
C LYS A 124 0.77 10.17 -33.24
N SER A 125 1.40 9.11 -33.75
CA SER A 125 0.72 7.89 -34.17
C SER A 125 0.43 6.95 -32.99
N LEU A 126 -0.75 6.29 -33.02
CA LEU A 126 -1.16 5.29 -32.03
C LEU A 126 -1.30 3.91 -32.69
N THR A 127 -0.52 2.94 -32.24
CA THR A 127 -0.70 1.52 -32.58
C THR A 127 -1.45 0.81 -31.45
N LYS A 128 -2.43 -0.03 -31.79
CA LYS A 128 -3.19 -0.84 -30.82
C LYS A 128 -3.05 -2.31 -31.14
N ILE A 129 -2.79 -3.12 -30.11
CA ILE A 129 -2.60 -4.56 -30.24
C ILE A 129 -3.58 -5.25 -29.29
N ALA A 130 -4.62 -5.84 -29.85
CA ALA A 130 -5.69 -6.47 -29.09
C ALA A 130 -5.28 -7.86 -28.56
N ASN A 131 -6.08 -8.38 -27.62
CA ASN A 131 -5.95 -9.72 -27.07
C ASN A 131 -4.59 -9.99 -26.42
N ILE A 132 -4.06 -9.01 -25.68
CA ILE A 132 -2.84 -9.22 -24.92
C ILE A 132 -3.15 -9.79 -23.53
N LYS A 133 -2.24 -10.64 -23.06
CA LYS A 133 -2.19 -11.15 -21.69
C LYS A 133 -1.23 -10.36 -20.82
N SER A 134 -0.11 -9.94 -21.40
CA SER A 134 0.90 -9.12 -20.73
C SER A 134 1.83 -8.44 -21.75
N TYR A 135 2.57 -7.41 -21.33
CA TYR A 135 3.66 -6.85 -22.12
C TYR A 135 4.82 -6.39 -21.24
N LYS A 136 6.04 -6.45 -21.78
CA LYS A 136 7.28 -5.99 -21.16
C LYS A 136 8.00 -5.07 -22.14
N ALA A 137 8.68 -4.07 -21.60
CA ALA A 137 9.58 -3.20 -22.34
C ALA A 137 10.89 -3.07 -21.53
N PRO A 138 12.02 -2.84 -22.18
CA PRO A 138 13.29 -2.71 -21.48
C PRO A 138 13.33 -1.51 -20.54
N GLN A 139 14.11 -1.62 -19.46
CA GLN A 139 14.16 -0.58 -18.42
C GLN A 139 15.18 0.52 -18.73
N LYS A 140 16.40 0.18 -19.18
CA LYS A 140 17.51 1.13 -19.38
C LYS A 140 17.94 1.30 -20.84
N TRP A 141 17.14 0.77 -21.77
CA TRP A 141 17.31 0.97 -23.21
C TRP A 141 15.94 0.99 -23.91
N SER A 142 15.90 1.21 -25.23
CA SER A 142 14.66 1.43 -25.96
C SER A 142 14.68 0.82 -27.36
N GLY A 143 13.54 0.91 -28.05
CA GLY A 143 13.38 0.46 -29.44
C GLY A 143 12.52 -0.79 -29.59
N TYR A 144 12.22 -1.52 -28.50
CA TYR A 144 11.48 -2.78 -28.55
C TYR A 144 10.42 -2.89 -27.46
N VAL A 145 9.38 -3.68 -27.75
CA VAL A 145 8.38 -4.16 -26.78
C VAL A 145 8.10 -5.63 -27.06
N ALA A 146 7.92 -6.43 -26.01
CA ALA A 146 7.51 -7.83 -26.11
C ALA A 146 6.14 -8.01 -25.45
N TYR A 147 5.17 -8.57 -26.18
CA TYR A 147 3.82 -8.79 -25.66
C TYR A 147 3.35 -10.22 -25.88
N MET A 148 2.65 -10.75 -24.88
CA MET A 148 2.07 -12.09 -24.92
C MET A 148 0.61 -11.99 -25.36
N LEU A 149 0.22 -12.77 -26.37
CA LEU A 149 -1.14 -12.84 -26.89
C LEU A 149 -1.94 -13.93 -26.14
N ASP A 150 -3.19 -13.63 -25.83
CA ASP A 150 -4.15 -14.61 -25.30
C ASP A 150 -4.75 -15.47 -26.43
N GLU A 151 -5.34 -16.62 -26.08
CA GLU A 151 -5.94 -17.53 -27.07
C GLU A 151 -7.23 -16.94 -27.66
N VAL A 152 -7.28 -16.78 -28.99
CA VAL A 152 -8.52 -16.46 -29.72
C VAL A 152 -9.12 -17.76 -30.23
N LYS A 153 -10.21 -18.23 -29.60
CA LYS A 153 -10.95 -19.39 -30.13
C LYS A 153 -11.67 -18.97 -31.42
N GLU A 154 -11.29 -19.56 -32.55
CA GLU A 154 -12.11 -19.45 -33.77
C GLU A 154 -13.49 -20.06 -33.50
N LYS A 155 -14.56 -19.33 -33.85
CA LYS A 155 -15.91 -19.88 -33.89
C LYS A 155 -15.88 -21.04 -34.88
N LYS A 156 -16.19 -22.26 -34.42
CA LYS A 156 -16.39 -23.42 -35.29
C LYS A 156 -17.41 -23.03 -36.36
N LYS A 157 -17.00 -22.93 -37.62
CA LYS A 157 -17.94 -23.01 -38.74
C LYS A 157 -18.59 -24.39 -38.66
N ASP A 158 -19.92 -24.42 -38.70
CA ASP A 158 -20.69 -25.65 -38.80
C ASP A 158 -20.14 -26.47 -39.97
N LYS A 159 -19.56 -27.63 -39.66
CA LYS A 159 -19.21 -28.60 -40.69
C LYS A 159 -20.49 -29.33 -41.04
N GLU A 160 -21.00 -29.04 -42.23
CA GLU A 160 -21.91 -29.91 -42.96
C GLU A 160 -21.39 -31.35 -42.91
N LYS A 161 -22.28 -32.27 -42.52
CA LYS A 161 -22.07 -33.70 -42.64
C LYS A 161 -22.17 -34.06 -44.12
N ASP A 162 -21.03 -34.15 -44.80
CA ASP A 162 -20.94 -34.94 -46.02
C ASP A 162 -20.49 -36.36 -45.70
N THR A 163 -21.45 -37.26 -45.87
CA THR A 163 -21.28 -38.71 -45.93
C THR A 163 -20.64 -39.08 -47.27
N GLU A 164 -19.36 -39.43 -47.27
CA GLU A 164 -18.80 -40.29 -48.31
C GLU A 164 -17.82 -41.32 -47.72
N LYS A 165 -18.16 -42.59 -47.95
CA LYS A 165 -17.31 -43.75 -47.71
C LYS A 165 -16.09 -43.69 -48.62
N LYS A 166 -14.89 -43.89 -48.07
CA LYS A 166 -13.74 -44.40 -48.83
C LYS A 166 -13.05 -45.53 -48.08
N ASP A 167 -12.93 -46.63 -48.80
CA ASP A 167 -12.34 -47.89 -48.39
C ASP A 167 -10.81 -47.89 -48.53
N SER A 168 -10.19 -48.65 -47.64
CA SER A 168 -8.88 -49.28 -47.61
C SER A 168 -7.57 -48.59 -48.08
N THR A 169 -6.62 -48.61 -47.12
CA THR A 169 -5.18 -48.91 -47.23
C THR A 169 -4.23 -47.94 -47.95
N ALA A 170 -3.77 -46.93 -47.20
CA ALA A 170 -2.41 -46.42 -47.26
C ALA A 170 -1.97 -46.01 -45.84
N LYS A 171 -0.81 -46.49 -45.37
CA LYS A 171 -0.18 -46.03 -44.12
C LYS A 171 0.14 -44.53 -44.27
N LYS A 172 -0.76 -43.66 -43.80
CA LYS A 172 -0.47 -42.24 -43.61
C LYS A 172 0.51 -42.10 -42.45
N GLU A 173 1.70 -41.58 -42.73
CA GLU A 173 2.57 -41.03 -41.70
C GLU A 173 1.75 -40.09 -40.80
N LYS A 174 1.73 -40.37 -39.49
CA LYS A 174 1.07 -39.51 -38.51
C LYS A 174 1.83 -38.18 -38.45
N LYS A 175 1.30 -37.13 -39.09
CA LYS A 175 1.76 -35.76 -38.85
C LYS A 175 1.74 -35.47 -37.34
N PRO A 176 2.79 -34.88 -36.76
CA PRO A 176 2.84 -34.59 -35.33
C PRO A 176 1.68 -33.68 -34.92
N LYS A 177 1.01 -34.02 -33.82
CA LYS A 177 -0.14 -33.25 -33.31
C LYS A 177 0.36 -31.94 -32.70
N ILE A 178 -0.05 -30.82 -33.28
CA ILE A 178 0.27 -29.47 -32.80
C ILE A 178 -0.39 -29.25 -31.42
N LYS A 179 0.36 -28.68 -30.47
CA LYS A 179 -0.15 -28.37 -29.12
C LYS A 179 -1.17 -27.24 -29.19
N LYS A 180 -2.12 -27.25 -28.26
CA LYS A 180 -3.08 -26.15 -28.09
C LYS A 180 -2.44 -25.06 -27.25
N ILE A 181 -2.60 -23.81 -27.67
CA ILE A 181 -2.22 -22.63 -26.88
C ILE A 181 -3.02 -22.65 -25.56
N GLY A 182 -2.41 -22.20 -24.46
CA GLY A 182 -3.12 -22.10 -23.19
C GLY A 182 -2.21 -22.14 -21.98
N LYS A 183 -2.81 -22.17 -20.79
CA LYS A 183 -2.07 -22.15 -19.50
C LYS A 183 -1.02 -23.28 -19.41
N ASP A 184 -1.33 -24.45 -19.96
CA ASP A 184 -0.49 -25.64 -19.79
C ASP A 184 0.64 -25.74 -20.83
N ASN A 185 0.43 -25.21 -22.05
CA ASN A 185 1.42 -25.28 -23.13
C ASN A 185 2.06 -23.93 -23.48
N GLY A 186 1.66 -22.84 -22.82
CA GLY A 186 2.14 -21.48 -23.11
C GLY A 186 1.36 -20.77 -24.21
N TYR A 187 1.75 -19.51 -24.43
CA TYR A 187 1.10 -18.53 -25.29
C TYR A 187 2.06 -18.03 -26.37
N HIS A 188 1.61 -17.20 -27.31
CA HIS A 188 2.53 -16.60 -28.29
C HIS A 188 3.05 -15.28 -27.75
N VAL A 189 4.37 -15.07 -27.81
CA VAL A 189 5.00 -13.79 -27.49
C VAL A 189 5.50 -13.17 -28.77
N VAL A 190 5.13 -11.93 -29.02
CA VAL A 190 5.60 -11.16 -30.18
C VAL A 190 6.59 -10.12 -29.68
N LEU A 191 7.79 -10.11 -30.27
CA LEU A 191 8.76 -9.03 -30.12
C LEU A 191 8.55 -8.05 -31.28
N MET A 192 8.40 -6.78 -30.96
CA MET A 192 8.14 -5.74 -31.94
C MET A 192 9.19 -4.63 -31.86
N ASN A 193 9.82 -4.31 -32.99
CA ASN A 193 10.61 -3.09 -33.13
C ASN A 193 9.65 -1.90 -33.23
N LEU A 194 9.80 -0.92 -32.33
CA LEU A 194 8.87 0.19 -32.21
C LEU A 194 8.96 1.17 -33.39
N ALA A 195 10.15 1.31 -33.99
CA ALA A 195 10.41 2.22 -35.12
C ALA A 195 10.00 1.61 -36.45
N THR A 196 10.47 0.38 -36.77
CA THR A 196 10.21 -0.26 -38.07
C THR A 196 8.89 -1.02 -38.11
N LYS A 197 8.27 -1.27 -36.94
CA LYS A 197 7.09 -2.14 -36.76
C LYS A 197 7.31 -3.60 -37.15
N GLN A 198 8.54 -4.01 -37.46
CA GLN A 198 8.90 -5.40 -37.69
C GLN A 198 8.60 -6.24 -36.45
N GLN A 199 8.07 -7.45 -36.67
CA GLN A 199 7.64 -8.36 -35.62
C GLN A 199 8.22 -9.75 -35.82
N ASP A 200 8.64 -10.35 -34.72
CA ASP A 200 8.98 -11.77 -34.62
C ASP A 200 8.08 -12.43 -33.57
N THR A 201 7.61 -13.64 -33.85
CA THR A 201 6.69 -14.38 -32.96
C THR A 201 7.33 -15.65 -32.43
N PHE A 202 7.44 -15.73 -31.11
CA PHE A 202 7.86 -16.92 -30.37
C PHE A 202 6.62 -17.68 -29.90
N LYS A 203 6.51 -18.95 -30.25
CA LYS A 203 5.32 -19.75 -29.97
C LYS A 203 5.43 -20.53 -28.65
N TYR A 204 4.28 -20.81 -28.03
CA TYR A 204 4.14 -21.66 -26.85
C TYR A 204 5.02 -21.25 -25.65
N VAL A 205 5.22 -19.95 -25.49
CA VAL A 205 6.01 -19.30 -24.44
C VAL A 205 5.27 -19.31 -23.11
N THR A 206 5.97 -19.76 -22.06
CA THR A 206 5.46 -19.78 -20.69
C THR A 206 5.96 -18.60 -19.86
N ASP A 207 7.17 -18.10 -20.14
CA ASP A 207 7.76 -16.94 -19.49
C ASP A 207 8.77 -16.25 -20.43
N TYR A 208 8.98 -14.95 -20.24
CA TYR A 208 9.90 -14.12 -21.04
C TYR A 208 10.36 -12.89 -20.27
N SER A 209 11.59 -12.43 -20.48
CA SER A 209 12.15 -11.23 -19.82
C SER A 209 13.22 -10.53 -20.67
N PHE A 210 13.32 -9.21 -20.52
CA PHE A 210 14.42 -8.42 -21.06
C PHE A 210 15.53 -8.29 -20.01
N ALA A 211 16.78 -8.21 -20.45
CA ALA A 211 17.85 -7.70 -19.59
C ALA A 211 17.69 -6.18 -19.40
N ASP A 212 18.06 -5.69 -18.21
CA ASP A 212 17.80 -4.29 -17.85
C ASP A 212 18.63 -3.31 -18.68
N LYS A 213 19.94 -3.57 -18.82
CA LYS A 213 20.90 -2.74 -19.58
C LYS A 213 21.32 -3.39 -20.90
N GLY A 214 21.46 -4.71 -20.93
CA GLY A 214 21.83 -5.46 -22.14
C GLY A 214 20.66 -5.60 -23.13
N LYS A 215 20.95 -5.55 -24.44
CA LYS A 215 19.95 -5.73 -25.51
C LYS A 215 19.61 -7.21 -25.74
N TYR A 216 19.18 -7.89 -24.69
CA TYR A 216 18.84 -9.30 -24.72
C TYR A 216 17.38 -9.54 -24.31
N LEU A 217 16.75 -10.53 -24.94
CA LEU A 217 15.48 -11.11 -24.54
C LEU A 217 15.66 -12.61 -24.31
N THR A 218 15.10 -13.14 -23.22
CA THR A 218 14.99 -14.57 -22.99
C THR A 218 13.54 -15.00 -23.01
N TYR A 219 13.27 -16.23 -23.41
CA TYR A 219 11.97 -16.87 -23.25
C TYR A 219 12.07 -18.38 -23.10
N ALA A 220 11.11 -18.94 -22.35
CA ALA A 220 10.90 -20.37 -22.19
C ALA A 220 9.69 -20.81 -23.02
N THR A 221 9.79 -21.91 -23.77
CA THR A 221 8.69 -22.47 -24.58
C THR A 221 8.49 -23.95 -24.30
N THR A 222 7.24 -24.43 -24.41
CA THR A 222 6.95 -25.87 -24.36
C THR A 222 7.14 -26.58 -25.70
N GLY A 223 7.43 -25.85 -26.80
CA GLY A 223 7.55 -26.38 -28.15
C GLY A 223 6.21 -26.59 -28.86
N GLU A 224 6.19 -26.52 -30.21
CA GLU A 224 4.93 -26.50 -30.99
C GLU A 224 4.20 -27.84 -31.05
N ASN A 225 4.92 -28.94 -30.87
CA ASN A 225 4.40 -30.30 -30.90
C ASN A 225 5.26 -31.19 -30.00
N ASP A 226 4.88 -32.44 -29.80
CA ASP A 226 5.61 -33.36 -28.91
C ASP A 226 6.99 -33.80 -29.47
N SER A 227 7.29 -33.49 -30.74
CA SER A 227 8.60 -33.73 -31.36
C SER A 227 9.58 -32.58 -31.14
N ILE A 228 9.09 -31.37 -30.82
CA ILE A 228 9.90 -30.21 -30.44
C ILE A 228 9.92 -30.16 -28.91
N GLY A 229 11.08 -30.41 -28.33
CA GLY A 229 11.27 -30.34 -26.88
C GLY A 229 10.92 -28.96 -26.32
N SER A 230 10.57 -28.95 -25.04
CA SER A 230 10.57 -27.76 -24.21
C SER A 230 11.97 -27.13 -24.21
N SER A 231 12.07 -25.82 -24.41
CA SER A 231 13.36 -25.15 -24.61
C SER A 231 13.41 -23.76 -23.95
N VAL A 232 14.62 -23.28 -23.67
CA VAL A 232 14.90 -21.89 -23.30
C VAL A 232 15.78 -21.27 -24.37
N PHE A 233 15.45 -20.04 -24.75
CA PHE A 233 16.15 -19.29 -25.79
C PHE A 233 16.62 -17.94 -25.28
N VAL A 234 17.76 -17.49 -25.79
CA VAL A 234 18.24 -16.11 -25.66
C VAL A 234 18.38 -15.50 -27.04
N LEU A 235 17.77 -14.35 -27.24
CA LEU A 235 17.91 -13.51 -28.42
C LEU A 235 18.82 -12.32 -28.09
N ASP A 236 19.94 -12.23 -28.78
CA ASP A 236 20.70 -10.99 -28.91
C ASP A 236 20.01 -10.11 -29.95
N ILE A 237 19.42 -9.01 -29.50
CA ILE A 237 18.64 -8.11 -30.34
C ILE A 237 19.55 -7.24 -31.22
N ALA A 238 20.80 -7.01 -30.79
CA ALA A 238 21.74 -6.20 -31.56
C ALA A 238 22.25 -6.94 -32.79
N SER A 239 22.59 -8.23 -32.65
CA SER A 239 23.06 -9.08 -33.75
C SER A 239 21.94 -9.86 -34.45
N ASN A 240 20.71 -9.83 -33.91
CA ASN A 240 19.59 -10.66 -34.31
C ASN A 240 19.90 -12.18 -34.25
N GLN A 241 20.72 -12.58 -33.28
CA GLN A 241 21.13 -13.97 -33.10
C GLN A 241 20.26 -14.65 -32.03
N LEU A 242 19.48 -15.65 -32.44
CA LEU A 242 18.70 -16.50 -31.53
C LEU A 242 19.48 -17.78 -31.18
N THR A 243 19.72 -18.00 -29.89
CA THR A 243 20.43 -19.17 -29.38
C THR A 243 19.50 -20.04 -28.53
N GLN A 244 19.35 -21.32 -28.88
CA GLN A 244 18.68 -22.30 -28.02
C GLN A 244 19.65 -22.76 -26.93
N ILE A 245 19.52 -22.21 -25.73
CA ILE A 245 20.48 -22.47 -24.66
C ILE A 245 20.14 -23.73 -23.86
N TYR A 246 18.90 -24.19 -23.87
CA TYR A 246 18.51 -25.41 -23.18
C TYR A 246 17.36 -26.11 -23.91
N GLN A 247 17.34 -27.44 -23.87
CA GLN A 247 16.25 -28.26 -24.40
C GLN A 247 16.04 -29.52 -23.56
N SER A 248 14.79 -29.88 -23.36
CA SER A 248 14.34 -31.14 -22.77
C SER A 248 13.07 -31.62 -23.47
N LYS A 249 12.73 -32.91 -23.38
CA LYS A 249 11.49 -33.44 -23.97
C LYS A 249 10.26 -32.73 -23.41
N LYS A 250 10.21 -32.54 -22.09
CA LYS A 250 9.21 -31.77 -21.35
C LYS A 250 9.86 -31.20 -20.10
N ALA A 251 9.62 -29.92 -19.81
CA ALA A 251 10.10 -29.29 -18.59
C ALA A 251 9.20 -28.12 -18.20
N LYS A 252 9.25 -27.74 -16.92
CA LYS A 252 8.81 -26.43 -16.43
C LYS A 252 10.04 -25.60 -16.11
N TYR A 253 9.95 -24.30 -16.39
CA TYR A 253 11.01 -23.35 -16.13
C TYR A 253 10.51 -22.30 -15.13
N HIS A 254 11.36 -21.96 -14.17
CA HIS A 254 11.06 -21.01 -13.12
C HIS A 254 12.17 -19.95 -13.05
N GLN A 255 11.80 -18.73 -12.66
CA GLN A 255 12.75 -17.64 -12.35
C GLN A 255 13.71 -17.29 -13.50
N LEU A 256 13.23 -17.15 -14.76
CA LEU A 256 14.09 -16.74 -15.88
C LEU A 256 14.60 -15.30 -15.69
N ASN A 257 15.82 -15.17 -15.16
CA ASN A 257 16.33 -13.86 -14.77
C ASN A 257 17.74 -13.60 -15.30
N PHE A 258 17.91 -12.45 -15.95
CA PHE A 258 19.21 -11.97 -16.42
C PHE A 258 19.94 -11.26 -15.29
N SER A 259 21.26 -11.18 -15.41
CA SER A 259 22.00 -10.11 -14.75
C SER A 259 21.70 -8.75 -15.37
N GLU A 260 21.99 -7.65 -14.69
CA GLU A 260 21.67 -6.30 -15.21
C GLU A 260 22.31 -6.02 -16.57
N THR A 261 23.54 -6.52 -16.78
CA THR A 261 24.29 -6.38 -18.03
C THR A 261 23.71 -7.25 -19.16
N GLY A 262 22.92 -8.26 -18.82
CA GLY A 262 22.41 -9.28 -19.74
C GLY A 262 23.46 -10.33 -20.14
N LYS A 263 24.67 -10.29 -19.58
CA LYS A 263 25.75 -11.24 -19.92
C LYS A 263 25.51 -12.62 -19.32
N ASN A 264 24.74 -12.70 -18.25
CA ASN A 264 24.41 -13.94 -17.55
C ASN A 264 22.89 -14.11 -17.47
N LEU A 265 22.43 -15.36 -17.59
CA LEU A 265 21.05 -15.77 -17.36
C LEU A 265 21.05 -16.99 -16.43
N ALA A 266 20.15 -17.03 -15.46
CA ALA A 266 19.92 -18.23 -14.65
C ALA A 266 18.42 -18.53 -14.53
N PHE A 267 18.11 -19.81 -14.35
CA PHE A 267 16.75 -20.34 -14.23
C PHE A 267 16.74 -21.72 -13.58
N VAL A 268 15.60 -22.10 -13.01
CA VAL A 268 15.37 -23.45 -12.46
C VAL A 268 14.55 -24.27 -13.44
N VAL A 269 14.95 -25.53 -13.63
CA VAL A 269 14.32 -26.51 -14.50
C VAL A 269 13.74 -27.64 -13.68
N ASP A 270 12.51 -28.05 -14.02
CA ASP A 270 11.86 -29.24 -13.51
C ASP A 270 11.44 -30.12 -14.70
N THR A 271 12.13 -31.23 -14.90
CA THR A 271 11.88 -32.14 -16.03
C THR A 271 10.86 -33.24 -15.71
N ASP A 272 10.41 -33.36 -14.46
CA ASP A 272 9.47 -34.39 -14.07
C ASP A 272 8.05 -33.98 -14.47
N THR A 273 7.34 -34.85 -15.18
CA THR A 273 5.97 -34.58 -15.66
C THR A 273 4.90 -35.30 -14.87
N THR A 274 5.29 -36.08 -13.87
CA THR A 274 4.41 -36.84 -12.98
C THR A 274 3.93 -35.96 -11.81
N LYS A 275 3.01 -36.49 -11.00
CA LYS A 275 2.51 -35.84 -9.77
C LYS A 275 3.36 -36.19 -8.54
N VAL A 276 4.67 -36.38 -8.71
CA VAL A 276 5.57 -36.58 -7.58
C VAL A 276 5.50 -35.40 -6.61
N GLN A 277 5.47 -35.70 -5.32
CA GLN A 277 5.40 -34.70 -4.26
C GLN A 277 6.74 -33.98 -4.06
N VAL A 278 7.86 -34.68 -4.32
CA VAL A 278 9.21 -34.11 -4.29
C VAL A 278 9.66 -33.80 -5.71
N ARG A 279 9.79 -32.52 -6.06
CA ARG A 279 10.19 -32.08 -7.41
C ARG A 279 11.72 -32.12 -7.58
N PRO A 280 12.24 -32.73 -8.66
CA PRO A 280 13.68 -32.78 -8.95
C PRO A 280 14.15 -31.50 -9.66
N ASN A 281 14.05 -30.37 -8.97
CA ASN A 281 14.47 -29.08 -9.51
C ASN A 281 15.99 -29.02 -9.72
N GLU A 282 16.42 -28.38 -10.81
CA GLU A 282 17.82 -28.20 -11.19
C GLU A 282 18.08 -26.72 -11.54
N LEU A 283 19.17 -26.12 -11.05
CA LEU A 283 19.60 -24.77 -11.38
C LEU A 283 20.52 -24.77 -12.61
N TYR A 284 20.21 -23.93 -13.58
CA TYR A 284 21.01 -23.72 -14.78
C TYR A 284 21.49 -22.27 -14.90
N HIS A 285 22.67 -22.11 -15.49
CA HIS A 285 23.27 -20.83 -15.83
C HIS A 285 23.75 -20.82 -17.28
N TRP A 286 23.58 -19.70 -17.94
CA TRP A 286 24.11 -19.43 -19.27
C TRP A 286 24.85 -18.08 -19.25
N ALA A 287 26.00 -18.04 -19.92
CA ALA A 287 26.76 -16.83 -20.15
C ALA A 287 26.89 -16.56 -21.66
N VAL A 288 27.00 -15.29 -22.04
CA VAL A 288 27.27 -14.90 -23.43
C VAL A 288 28.52 -15.61 -23.95
N GLY A 289 28.39 -16.23 -25.13
CA GLY A 289 29.43 -17.04 -25.77
C GLY A 289 29.27 -18.55 -25.56
N ASP A 290 28.56 -18.98 -24.50
CA ASP A 290 28.21 -20.39 -24.33
C ASP A 290 27.13 -20.80 -25.33
N LYS A 291 27.28 -21.98 -25.95
CA LYS A 291 26.27 -22.55 -26.84
C LYS A 291 25.04 -23.06 -26.09
N THR A 292 25.23 -23.58 -24.88
CA THR A 292 24.19 -24.17 -24.03
C THR A 292 24.38 -23.77 -22.58
N ALA A 293 23.28 -23.64 -21.85
CA ALA A 293 23.27 -23.45 -20.40
C ALA A 293 23.88 -24.68 -19.70
N LYS A 294 24.64 -24.44 -18.64
CA LYS A 294 25.29 -25.46 -17.82
C LYS A 294 24.45 -25.68 -16.56
N LYS A 295 24.27 -26.95 -16.19
CA LYS A 295 23.69 -27.30 -14.89
C LYS A 295 24.71 -26.97 -13.80
N LEU A 296 24.30 -26.18 -12.82
CA LEU A 296 25.15 -25.79 -11.70
C LEU A 296 24.85 -26.62 -10.45
N VAL A 297 23.57 -26.78 -10.12
CA VAL A 297 23.12 -27.44 -8.89
C VAL A 297 21.90 -28.30 -9.17
N ASP A 298 21.82 -29.48 -8.56
CA ASP A 298 20.63 -30.32 -8.51
C ASP A 298 20.44 -30.88 -7.09
N ASN A 299 19.44 -31.73 -6.90
CA ASN A 299 19.15 -32.31 -5.59
C ASN A 299 20.25 -33.24 -5.05
N THR A 300 21.21 -33.67 -5.88
CA THR A 300 22.34 -34.52 -5.46
C THR A 300 23.59 -33.70 -5.14
N THR A 301 23.77 -32.56 -5.80
CA THR A 301 24.91 -31.65 -5.57
C THR A 301 24.60 -30.53 -4.58
N ALA A 302 23.32 -30.29 -4.27
CA ALA A 302 22.91 -29.38 -3.21
C ALA A 302 23.45 -29.85 -1.83
N PRO A 303 23.71 -28.92 -0.89
CA PRO A 303 24.07 -29.27 0.49
C PRO A 303 23.08 -30.26 1.11
N LYS A 304 23.60 -31.17 1.93
CA LYS A 304 22.79 -32.23 2.57
C LYS A 304 21.57 -31.64 3.29
N GLY A 305 20.39 -32.17 2.99
CA GLY A 305 19.13 -31.72 3.58
C GLY A 305 18.46 -30.55 2.86
N TYR A 306 18.99 -30.15 1.70
CA TYR A 306 18.42 -29.14 0.82
C TYR A 306 18.17 -29.68 -0.59
N ARG A 307 17.33 -28.95 -1.33
CA ARG A 307 17.03 -29.15 -2.76
C ARG A 307 16.91 -27.79 -3.44
N VAL A 308 17.02 -27.74 -4.77
CA VAL A 308 16.81 -26.48 -5.50
C VAL A 308 15.36 -26.01 -5.36
N SER A 309 15.16 -24.75 -4.95
CA SER A 309 13.83 -24.16 -4.85
C SER A 309 13.39 -23.55 -6.18
N SER A 310 12.14 -23.78 -6.57
CA SER A 310 11.48 -23.07 -7.68
C SER A 310 11.01 -21.66 -7.30
N ASP A 311 10.89 -21.40 -6.00
CA ASP A 311 10.26 -20.20 -5.44
C ASP A 311 11.29 -19.19 -4.92
N GLY A 312 12.54 -19.64 -4.72
CA GLY A 312 13.65 -18.77 -4.34
C GLY A 312 14.05 -17.82 -5.46
N ARG A 313 14.25 -16.54 -5.12
CA ARG A 313 14.63 -15.51 -6.08
C ARG A 313 16.02 -15.77 -6.67
N ILE A 314 16.12 -15.71 -7.99
CA ILE A 314 17.40 -15.68 -8.71
C ILE A 314 17.83 -14.23 -8.92
N SER A 315 19.08 -13.90 -8.63
CA SER A 315 19.70 -12.61 -8.93
C SER A 315 21.22 -12.73 -9.09
N PHE A 316 21.85 -11.72 -9.67
CA PHE A 316 23.31 -11.65 -9.83
C PHE A 316 23.87 -10.48 -9.04
N SER A 317 25.16 -10.56 -8.67
CA SER A 317 25.92 -9.41 -8.22
C SER A 317 26.05 -8.37 -9.35
N LYS A 318 26.29 -7.10 -9.00
CA LYS A 318 26.43 -6.01 -9.99
C LYS A 318 27.63 -6.21 -10.90
N ASP A 319 28.70 -6.79 -10.36
CA ASP A 319 29.92 -7.12 -11.09
C ASP A 319 29.83 -8.42 -11.91
N ASP A 320 28.66 -9.08 -11.94
CA ASP A 320 28.42 -10.35 -12.64
C ASP A 320 29.24 -11.56 -12.12
N SER A 321 29.94 -11.44 -10.98
CA SER A 321 30.82 -12.51 -10.46
C SER A 321 30.08 -13.58 -9.64
N LYS A 322 28.92 -13.26 -9.07
CA LYS A 322 28.15 -14.14 -8.18
C LYS A 322 26.72 -14.31 -8.65
N LEU A 323 26.20 -15.53 -8.53
CA LEU A 323 24.80 -15.89 -8.76
C LEU A 323 24.15 -16.30 -7.44
N PHE A 324 23.09 -15.60 -7.06
CA PHE A 324 22.28 -15.84 -5.88
C PHE A 324 20.98 -16.55 -6.26
N PHE A 325 20.62 -17.57 -5.49
CA PHE A 325 19.39 -18.36 -5.69
C PHE A 325 18.90 -18.95 -4.36
N GLY A 326 17.74 -19.61 -4.36
CA GLY A 326 17.20 -20.24 -3.15
C GLY A 326 17.26 -21.77 -3.16
N LEU A 327 17.64 -22.34 -2.02
CA LEU A 327 17.45 -23.75 -1.71
C LEU A 327 16.26 -23.95 -0.77
N ALA A 328 15.54 -25.07 -0.87
CA ALA A 328 14.43 -25.40 0.02
C ALA A 328 14.72 -26.70 0.78
N LYS A 329 14.02 -26.91 1.90
CA LYS A 329 13.99 -28.22 2.56
C LYS A 329 13.16 -29.21 1.72
N PRO A 330 13.36 -30.53 1.91
CA PRO A 330 12.41 -31.52 1.43
C PRO A 330 10.99 -31.22 1.95
N PRO A 331 9.95 -31.30 1.11
CA PRO A 331 8.58 -31.12 1.56
C PRO A 331 8.14 -32.30 2.44
N ILE A 332 7.14 -32.08 3.29
CA ILE A 332 6.44 -33.16 3.97
C ILE A 332 5.61 -33.92 2.93
N VAL A 333 5.81 -35.23 2.84
CA VAL A 333 5.13 -36.09 1.87
C VAL A 333 3.85 -36.63 2.48
N LYS A 334 2.72 -36.39 1.83
CA LYS A 334 1.41 -36.93 2.21
C LYS A 334 1.34 -38.42 1.89
N ASP A 335 0.75 -39.19 2.78
CA ASP A 335 0.37 -40.57 2.47
C ASP A 335 -0.83 -40.54 1.50
N THR A 336 -0.61 -41.00 0.27
CA THR A 336 -1.64 -41.02 -0.77
C THR A 336 -2.45 -42.32 -0.79
N THR A 337 -2.20 -43.23 0.15
CA THR A 337 -2.96 -44.48 0.29
C THR A 337 -4.23 -44.30 1.12
N LEU A 338 -4.28 -43.28 1.97
CA LEU A 338 -5.44 -42.93 2.79
C LEU A 338 -6.56 -42.33 1.93
N ILE A 339 -7.80 -42.72 2.21
CA ILE A 339 -9.00 -42.04 1.70
C ILE A 339 -9.35 -40.83 2.57
N ASP A 340 -10.17 -39.91 2.05
CA ASP A 340 -10.53 -38.66 2.75
C ASP A 340 -11.14 -38.92 4.15
N GLU A 341 -11.88 -40.03 4.31
CA GLU A 341 -12.48 -40.44 5.58
C GLU A 341 -11.48 -40.95 6.62
N GLU A 342 -10.28 -41.37 6.20
CA GLU A 342 -9.19 -41.83 7.08
C GLU A 342 -8.28 -40.66 7.52
N ILE A 343 -8.40 -39.50 6.87
CA ILE A 343 -7.59 -38.33 7.17
C ILE A 343 -8.20 -37.56 8.34
N VAL A 344 -7.56 -37.65 9.50
CA VAL A 344 -7.90 -36.83 10.68
C VAL A 344 -7.42 -35.39 10.45
N ASN A 345 -8.35 -34.44 10.41
CA ASN A 345 -8.08 -33.01 10.30
C ASN A 345 -8.27 -32.34 11.68
N VAL A 346 -7.24 -32.41 12.53
CA VAL A 346 -7.25 -31.84 13.89
C VAL A 346 -6.19 -30.75 14.03
N GLU A 347 -6.58 -29.64 14.66
CA GLU A 347 -5.67 -28.61 15.12
C GLU A 347 -5.31 -28.89 16.59
N VAL A 348 -4.02 -28.99 16.90
CA VAL A 348 -3.52 -29.19 18.27
C VAL A 348 -2.68 -27.99 18.63
N TRP A 349 -3.01 -27.35 19.75
CA TRP A 349 -2.35 -26.13 20.23
C TRP A 349 -1.59 -26.48 21.51
N THR A 350 -0.31 -26.14 21.61
CA THR A 350 0.46 -26.30 22.86
C THR A 350 0.79 -24.96 23.50
N TYR A 351 1.04 -24.97 24.81
CA TYR A 351 1.17 -23.73 25.60
C TYR A 351 2.49 -22.97 25.35
N ASP A 352 3.50 -23.64 24.80
CA ASP A 352 4.87 -23.15 24.61
C ASP A 352 5.33 -23.17 23.14
N GLU A 353 4.39 -23.35 22.20
CA GLU A 353 4.65 -23.26 20.78
C GLU A 353 5.18 -21.86 20.40
N PRO A 354 6.28 -21.74 19.62
CA PRO A 354 6.84 -20.43 19.25
C PRO A 354 5.85 -19.51 18.53
N GLU A 355 4.94 -20.08 17.73
CA GLU A 355 3.87 -19.33 17.07
C GLU A 355 2.55 -20.04 17.29
N LEU A 356 1.49 -19.29 17.59
CA LEU A 356 0.13 -19.83 17.68
C LEU A 356 -0.25 -20.54 16.37
N TYR A 357 -1.01 -21.64 16.48
CA TYR A 357 -1.46 -22.42 15.33
C TYR A 357 -2.12 -21.55 14.23
N THR A 358 -2.92 -20.57 14.64
CA THR A 358 -3.56 -19.61 13.72
C THR A 358 -2.59 -18.73 12.94
N VAL A 359 -1.40 -18.44 13.48
CA VAL A 359 -0.30 -17.79 12.73
C VAL A 359 0.26 -18.77 11.71
N GLN A 360 0.49 -20.01 12.11
CA GLN A 360 1.01 -21.08 11.24
C GLN A 360 0.08 -21.32 10.03
N GLU A 361 -1.23 -21.37 10.23
CA GLU A 361 -2.20 -21.53 9.14
C GLU A 361 -2.11 -20.41 8.09
N LEU A 362 -1.95 -19.17 8.55
CA LEU A 362 -1.81 -18.00 7.66
C LEU A 362 -0.45 -17.98 6.96
N GLN A 363 0.59 -18.53 7.59
CA GLN A 363 1.93 -18.64 7.02
C GLN A 363 2.15 -19.89 6.16
N LEU A 364 1.23 -20.86 6.18
CA LEU A 364 1.39 -22.18 5.53
C LEU A 364 1.94 -22.08 4.09
N LYS A 365 1.35 -21.22 3.24
CA LYS A 365 1.81 -21.06 1.84
C LYS A 365 3.21 -20.44 1.74
N ASN A 366 3.59 -19.58 2.69
CA ASN A 366 4.91 -18.99 2.75
C ASN A 366 5.93 -20.01 3.25
N ASP A 367 5.56 -20.83 4.22
CA ASP A 367 6.40 -21.91 4.76
C ASP A 367 6.64 -23.03 3.73
N GLU A 368 5.60 -23.42 2.97
CA GLU A 368 5.72 -24.38 1.86
C GLU A 368 6.69 -23.88 0.77
N LYS A 369 6.77 -22.57 0.57
CA LYS A 369 7.63 -21.91 -0.42
C LYS A 369 8.94 -21.41 0.16
N LYS A 370 9.19 -21.61 1.46
CA LYS A 370 10.34 -21.05 2.16
C LYS A 370 11.63 -21.52 1.49
N SER A 371 12.47 -20.55 1.15
CA SER A 371 13.76 -20.79 0.51
C SER A 371 14.85 -20.06 1.27
N PHE A 372 16.02 -20.67 1.31
CA PHE A 372 17.21 -20.20 1.97
C PHE A 372 18.18 -19.67 0.92
N GLN A 373 18.54 -18.39 1.03
CA GLN A 373 19.46 -17.73 0.11
C GLN A 373 20.81 -18.45 0.08
N THR A 374 21.28 -18.74 -1.13
CA THR A 374 22.54 -19.42 -1.43
C THR A 374 23.25 -18.65 -2.54
N VAL A 375 24.58 -18.72 -2.58
CA VAL A 375 25.40 -18.13 -3.64
C VAL A 375 26.24 -19.19 -4.34
N ILE A 376 26.44 -19.02 -5.64
CA ILE A 376 27.49 -19.69 -6.39
C ILE A 376 28.42 -18.65 -7.03
N HIS A 377 29.71 -18.81 -6.83
CA HIS A 377 30.76 -17.97 -7.43
C HIS A 377 31.03 -18.45 -8.85
N LEU A 378 30.76 -17.62 -9.86
CA LEU A 378 30.73 -18.05 -11.26
C LEU A 378 32.14 -18.29 -11.85
N ASN A 379 33.18 -17.78 -11.20
CA ASN A 379 34.57 -17.97 -11.63
C ASN A 379 35.13 -19.38 -11.35
N ASN A 380 34.64 -20.05 -10.30
CA ASN A 380 35.15 -21.34 -9.84
C ASN A 380 34.04 -22.35 -9.46
N ASN A 381 32.77 -21.97 -9.66
CA ASN A 381 31.57 -22.73 -9.28
C ASN A 381 31.49 -23.10 -7.79
N LYS A 382 32.15 -22.34 -6.91
CA LYS A 382 32.07 -22.56 -5.46
C LYS A 382 30.68 -22.20 -4.95
N LEU A 383 30.01 -23.17 -4.34
CA LEU A 383 28.70 -23.01 -3.70
C LEU A 383 28.86 -22.68 -2.22
N VAL A 384 28.15 -21.66 -1.73
CA VAL A 384 28.14 -21.26 -0.31
C VAL A 384 26.72 -20.99 0.15
N GLN A 385 26.32 -21.61 1.26
CA GLN A 385 25.03 -21.38 1.90
C GLN A 385 25.07 -20.08 2.71
N ILE A 386 24.13 -19.16 2.49
CA ILE A 386 24.05 -17.89 3.23
C ILE A 386 23.00 -17.98 4.34
N ALA A 387 21.73 -18.19 3.97
CA ALA A 387 20.67 -18.40 4.95
C ALA A 387 20.59 -19.88 5.36
N THR A 388 20.29 -20.19 6.62
CA THR A 388 20.17 -21.56 7.13
C THR A 388 18.88 -21.72 7.94
N LYS A 389 18.67 -22.88 8.58
CA LYS A 389 17.52 -23.05 9.48
C LYS A 389 17.62 -22.13 10.70
N GLU A 390 18.84 -21.96 11.16
CA GLU A 390 19.22 -21.16 12.32
C GLU A 390 19.09 -19.68 11.97
N TYR A 391 19.54 -19.26 10.78
CA TYR A 391 19.43 -17.90 10.26
C TYR A 391 18.68 -17.87 8.91
N PRO A 392 17.34 -17.92 8.90
CA PRO A 392 16.55 -18.08 7.69
C PRO A 392 16.51 -16.84 6.80
N ASP A 393 16.70 -15.65 7.37
CA ASP A 393 16.54 -14.38 6.68
C ASP A 393 17.89 -13.76 6.36
N ALA A 394 18.14 -13.46 5.08
CA ALA A 394 19.41 -12.90 4.60
C ALA A 394 19.20 -11.61 3.81
N SER A 395 20.12 -10.66 3.99
CA SER A 395 20.25 -9.43 3.23
C SER A 395 21.63 -9.35 2.61
N LEU A 396 21.69 -9.20 1.29
CA LEU A 396 22.93 -9.07 0.54
C LEU A 396 23.47 -7.63 0.63
N GLY A 397 24.77 -7.49 0.83
CA GLY A 397 25.47 -6.20 0.84
C GLY A 397 25.86 -5.75 -0.57
N LYS A 398 25.96 -4.42 -0.77
CA LYS A 398 26.45 -3.80 -2.01
C LYS A 398 25.84 -4.39 -3.30
N GLU A 399 24.52 -4.60 -3.28
CA GLU A 399 23.77 -5.18 -4.40
C GLU A 399 24.31 -6.54 -4.87
N GLY A 400 24.89 -7.33 -3.96
CA GLY A 400 25.44 -8.65 -4.21
C GLY A 400 26.97 -8.68 -4.42
N ASP A 401 27.63 -7.53 -4.55
CA ASP A 401 29.09 -7.48 -4.74
C ASP A 401 29.86 -7.72 -3.43
N SER A 402 29.25 -7.43 -2.28
CA SER A 402 29.93 -7.53 -0.99
C SER A 402 30.38 -8.96 -0.67
N ASP A 403 31.48 -9.06 0.06
CA ASP A 403 31.96 -10.31 0.66
C ASP A 403 31.16 -10.72 1.90
N TYR A 404 30.22 -9.87 2.36
CA TYR A 404 29.43 -10.09 3.55
C TYR A 404 27.92 -10.02 3.26
N ALA A 405 27.17 -10.91 3.91
CA ALA A 405 25.72 -10.84 3.99
C ALA A 405 25.30 -10.75 5.46
N LEU A 406 24.26 -9.96 5.72
CA LEU A 406 23.63 -9.89 7.05
C LEU A 406 22.55 -10.97 7.11
N VAL A 407 22.62 -11.83 8.13
CA VAL A 407 21.59 -12.83 8.38
C VAL A 407 20.98 -12.64 9.77
N ASN A 408 19.71 -13.03 9.92
CA ASN A 408 18.98 -12.86 11.16
C ASN A 408 17.96 -13.98 11.42
N THR A 409 17.55 -14.10 12.69
CA THR A 409 16.54 -15.06 13.15
C THR A 409 15.74 -14.49 14.31
N SER A 410 14.41 -14.68 14.30
CA SER A 410 13.52 -14.35 15.41
C SER A 410 13.08 -15.57 16.22
N LEU A 411 13.47 -16.78 15.80
CA LEU A 411 13.00 -18.05 16.39
C LEU A 411 13.08 -18.11 17.93
N PRO A 412 14.15 -17.63 18.59
CA PRO A 412 14.23 -17.65 20.05
C PRO A 412 13.20 -16.75 20.76
N TYR A 413 12.55 -15.85 20.02
CA TYR A 413 11.70 -14.78 20.55
C TYR A 413 10.26 -14.83 20.02
N ASP A 414 9.92 -15.77 19.15
CA ASP A 414 8.59 -15.81 18.52
C ASP A 414 7.48 -16.02 19.55
N LEU A 415 7.73 -16.80 20.62
CA LEU A 415 6.77 -16.97 21.71
C LEU A 415 6.52 -15.65 22.46
N GLU A 416 7.59 -14.97 22.92
CA GLU A 416 7.44 -13.70 23.66
C GLU A 416 6.90 -12.56 22.78
N ARG A 417 7.07 -12.64 21.46
CA ARG A 417 6.49 -11.68 20.50
C ARG A 417 4.96 -11.61 20.60
N GLN A 418 4.31 -12.68 21.04
CA GLN A 418 2.85 -12.73 21.19
C GLN A 418 2.31 -11.62 22.11
N TRP A 419 2.98 -11.37 23.25
CA TRP A 419 2.58 -10.34 24.20
C TRP A 419 3.43 -9.08 24.08
N THR A 420 4.72 -9.15 23.73
CA THR A 420 5.54 -7.93 23.57
C THR A 420 5.20 -7.13 22.31
N GLY A 421 4.62 -7.76 21.28
CA GLY A 421 4.31 -7.14 19.98
C GLY A 421 5.53 -6.77 19.14
N ASN A 422 6.74 -7.00 19.66
CA ASN A 422 7.99 -6.60 19.07
C ASN A 422 8.77 -7.82 18.56
N THR A 423 9.34 -7.73 17.36
CA THR A 423 10.16 -8.82 16.82
C THR A 423 11.63 -8.58 17.14
N ALA A 424 12.12 -9.19 18.22
CA ALA A 424 13.53 -9.27 18.51
C ALA A 424 14.23 -10.28 17.58
N ARG A 425 15.51 -10.05 17.29
CA ARG A 425 16.30 -10.91 16.39
C ARG A 425 17.73 -11.06 16.88
N ASP A 426 18.28 -12.25 16.66
CA ASP A 426 19.72 -12.45 16.65
C ASP A 426 20.26 -12.13 15.25
N LEU A 427 21.42 -11.51 15.21
CA LEU A 427 22.05 -10.98 14.01
C LEU A 427 23.44 -11.58 13.85
N ALA A 428 23.77 -12.01 12.64
CA ALA A 428 25.09 -12.50 12.29
C ALA A 428 25.51 -12.00 10.91
N ILE A 429 26.82 -12.02 10.66
CA ILE A 429 27.41 -11.75 9.34
C ILE A 429 27.93 -13.05 8.78
N VAL A 430 27.55 -13.37 7.56
CA VAL A 430 28.08 -14.50 6.80
C VAL A 430 29.09 -13.98 5.78
N ASN A 431 30.28 -14.57 5.78
CA ASN A 431 31.24 -14.36 4.71
C ASN A 431 30.78 -15.16 3.47
N VAL A 432 30.40 -14.44 2.41
CA VAL A 432 29.82 -14.98 1.17
C VAL A 432 30.82 -15.86 0.40
N ASN A 433 32.12 -15.72 0.67
CA ASN A 433 33.17 -16.50 0.04
C ASN A 433 33.43 -17.83 0.76
N THR A 434 33.25 -17.90 2.09
CA THR A 434 33.61 -19.07 2.91
C THR A 434 32.41 -19.80 3.53
N GLY A 435 31.31 -19.10 3.77
CA GLY A 435 30.17 -19.58 4.56
C GLY A 435 30.36 -19.43 6.07
N GLU A 436 31.50 -18.89 6.50
CA GLU A 436 31.76 -18.62 7.91
C GLU A 436 30.76 -17.59 8.45
N THR A 437 30.14 -17.90 9.58
CA THR A 437 29.12 -17.08 10.21
C THR A 437 29.67 -16.53 11.53
N ASN A 438 29.64 -15.21 11.69
CA ASN A 438 30.04 -14.53 12.91
C ASN A 438 28.83 -13.82 13.53
N ASN A 439 28.45 -14.21 14.75
CA ASN A 439 27.36 -13.59 15.48
C ASN A 439 27.78 -12.18 15.93
N ILE A 440 26.95 -11.18 15.65
CA ILE A 440 27.28 -9.78 15.94
C ILE A 440 26.48 -9.20 17.11
N LEU A 441 25.17 -9.47 17.17
CA LEU A 441 24.26 -8.91 18.17
C LEU A 441 23.13 -9.92 18.46
N THR A 442 22.62 -9.89 19.69
CA THR A 442 21.58 -10.80 20.19
C THR A 442 20.38 -10.00 20.68
N LYS A 443 19.17 -10.53 20.52
CA LYS A 443 17.90 -9.93 20.98
C LYS A 443 17.72 -8.45 20.57
N VAL A 444 18.08 -8.10 19.34
CA VAL A 444 17.89 -6.72 18.83
C VAL A 444 16.43 -6.54 18.41
N SER A 445 15.69 -5.69 19.12
CA SER A 445 14.36 -5.26 18.73
C SER A 445 14.44 -4.07 17.79
N GLY A 446 14.16 -4.29 16.50
CA GLY A 446 14.30 -3.29 15.45
C GLY A 446 14.74 -3.89 14.12
N TYR A 447 14.81 -3.06 13.08
CA TYR A 447 15.27 -3.49 11.76
C TYR A 447 16.72 -3.08 11.54
N THR A 448 17.58 -4.05 11.22
CA THR A 448 19.00 -3.84 10.93
C THR A 448 19.28 -4.00 9.44
N ARG A 449 20.17 -3.15 8.92
CA ARG A 449 20.53 -3.06 7.50
C ARG A 449 22.04 -3.05 7.34
N LEU A 450 22.51 -3.34 6.13
CA LEU A 450 23.89 -3.05 5.73
C LEU A 450 23.99 -1.62 5.18
N SER A 451 25.11 -0.95 5.46
CA SER A 451 25.49 0.29 4.79
C SER A 451 25.73 0.06 3.28
N PRO A 452 25.69 1.10 2.42
CA PRO A 452 25.86 0.96 0.98
C PRO A 452 27.08 0.15 0.54
N ASP A 453 28.25 0.44 1.11
CA ASP A 453 29.48 -0.33 0.84
C ASP A 453 29.66 -1.53 1.76
N SER A 454 28.70 -1.78 2.64
CA SER A 454 28.63 -2.94 3.55
C SER A 454 29.80 -3.02 4.53
N ASN A 455 30.37 -1.88 4.89
CA ASN A 455 31.34 -1.79 5.98
C ASN A 455 30.67 -1.86 7.36
N TYR A 456 29.36 -1.56 7.44
CA TYR A 456 28.60 -1.52 8.68
C TYR A 456 27.29 -2.28 8.60
N ALA A 457 26.92 -2.96 9.69
CA ALA A 457 25.54 -3.29 10.01
C ALA A 457 24.99 -2.21 10.95
N TYR A 458 23.84 -1.62 10.65
CA TYR A 458 23.30 -0.49 11.41
C TYR A 458 21.78 -0.57 11.56
N GLY A 459 21.26 0.04 12.62
CA GLY A 459 19.84 0.06 12.90
C GLY A 459 19.50 0.87 14.13
N TYR A 460 18.22 0.87 14.47
CA TYR A 460 17.71 1.45 15.70
C TYR A 460 17.25 0.32 16.62
N SER A 461 17.81 0.26 17.83
CA SER A 461 17.36 -0.63 18.90
C SER A 461 16.23 0.08 19.66
N LEU A 462 15.02 -0.48 19.60
CA LEU A 462 13.85 0.01 20.32
C LEU A 462 14.10 -0.04 21.85
N THR A 463 14.56 -1.19 22.34
CA THR A 463 14.78 -1.45 23.76
C THR A 463 15.82 -0.54 24.39
N ASP A 464 16.86 -0.16 23.63
CA ASP A 464 17.91 0.76 24.09
C ASP A 464 17.64 2.22 23.69
N SER A 465 16.57 2.44 22.92
CA SER A 465 16.22 3.71 22.30
C SER A 465 17.40 4.38 21.56
N THR A 466 18.28 3.59 20.94
CA THR A 466 19.53 4.08 20.33
C THR A 466 19.71 3.61 18.89
N TRP A 467 20.17 4.51 18.03
CA TRP A 467 20.82 4.13 16.79
C TRP A 467 22.19 3.54 17.09
N PHE A 468 22.57 2.54 16.30
CA PHE A 468 23.87 1.91 16.40
C PHE A 468 24.47 1.64 15.01
N ALA A 469 25.79 1.50 14.99
CA ALA A 469 26.54 0.97 13.86
C ALA A 469 27.53 -0.08 14.39
N TYR A 470 27.58 -1.22 13.73
CA TYR A 470 28.55 -2.28 13.95
C TYR A 470 29.49 -2.31 12.75
N ASN A 471 30.76 -1.98 12.97
CA ASN A 471 31.80 -2.04 11.95
C ASN A 471 32.18 -3.50 11.70
N ILE A 472 31.86 -4.01 10.51
CA ILE A 472 32.02 -5.42 10.15
C ILE A 472 33.51 -5.82 10.09
N PRO A 473 34.39 -5.09 9.38
CA PRO A 473 35.82 -5.46 9.30
C PRO A 473 36.54 -5.49 10.66
N THR A 474 36.20 -4.57 11.58
CA THR A 474 36.87 -4.46 12.88
C THR A 474 36.11 -5.10 14.03
N SER A 475 34.91 -5.63 13.77
CA SER A 475 34.01 -6.19 14.79
C SER A 475 33.67 -5.23 15.94
N LYS A 476 33.62 -3.92 15.67
CA LYS A 476 33.39 -2.89 16.69
C LYS A 476 31.96 -2.36 16.67
N TYR A 477 31.29 -2.41 17.82
CA TYR A 477 29.98 -1.82 18.04
C TYR A 477 30.07 -0.36 18.50
N MET A 478 29.19 0.50 17.98
CA MET A 478 29.06 1.91 18.35
C MET A 478 27.59 2.27 18.56
N ALA A 479 27.23 2.71 19.76
CA ALA A 479 25.90 3.25 20.08
C ALA A 479 25.87 4.76 19.82
N LEU A 480 25.37 5.16 18.64
CA LEU A 480 25.49 6.52 18.10
C LEU A 480 24.69 7.55 18.89
N THR A 481 23.47 7.20 19.31
CA THR A 481 22.54 8.15 19.96
C THR A 481 22.27 7.80 21.42
N LYS A 482 23.13 6.99 22.06
CA LYS A 482 22.95 6.59 23.45
C LYS A 482 22.90 7.81 24.38
N GLY A 483 21.86 7.87 25.22
CA GLY A 483 21.63 8.99 26.14
C GLY A 483 21.15 10.29 25.46
N LYS A 484 20.73 10.23 24.18
CA LYS A 484 20.20 11.38 23.42
C LYS A 484 18.77 11.09 22.94
N VAL A 485 18.03 12.15 22.63
CA VAL A 485 16.63 12.05 22.17
C VAL A 485 16.59 11.97 20.64
N PHE A 486 16.54 10.74 20.12
CA PHE A 486 16.39 10.41 18.68
C PHE A 486 15.16 9.53 18.42
N TYR A 487 14.23 9.53 19.36
CA TYR A 487 13.02 8.73 19.39
C TYR A 487 11.79 9.62 19.47
N ASN A 488 10.63 9.05 19.15
CA ASN A 488 9.36 9.76 19.15
C ASN A 488 9.05 10.37 20.53
N GLU A 489 9.24 11.68 20.63
CA GLU A 489 9.00 12.48 21.84
C GLU A 489 7.51 12.57 22.18
N LEU A 490 6.63 12.19 21.24
CA LEU A 490 5.19 12.17 21.39
C LEU A 490 4.64 10.80 21.79
N ASN A 491 5.51 9.79 21.99
CA ASN A 491 5.10 8.43 22.35
C ASN A 491 4.33 8.43 23.68
N ASP A 492 3.04 8.12 23.59
CA ASP A 492 2.11 8.00 24.72
C ASP A 492 1.60 6.56 24.89
N SER A 493 2.37 5.59 24.37
CA SER A 493 2.12 4.16 24.46
C SER A 493 3.05 3.53 25.51
N PRO A 494 2.60 2.50 26.26
CA PRO A 494 3.44 1.72 27.17
C PRO A 494 4.40 0.75 26.43
N ASP A 495 5.07 1.25 25.40
CA ASP A 495 6.07 0.53 24.63
C ASP A 495 7.26 1.46 24.31
N TYR A 496 8.35 0.86 23.86
CA TYR A 496 9.54 1.58 23.44
C TYR A 496 9.24 2.54 22.27
N PRO A 497 9.71 3.80 22.35
CA PRO A 497 9.45 4.78 21.30
C PRO A 497 10.21 4.44 20.01
N ASN A 498 9.55 4.60 18.87
CA ASN A 498 10.18 4.46 17.55
C ASN A 498 11.13 5.64 17.23
N ALA A 499 12.15 5.41 16.41
CA ALA A 499 12.98 6.49 15.85
C ALA A 499 12.24 7.29 14.76
N TYR A 500 12.71 8.53 14.52
CA TYR A 500 12.22 9.35 13.39
C TYR A 500 12.78 8.94 12.02
N GLY A 501 13.71 7.97 11.98
CA GLY A 501 14.33 7.45 10.76
C GLY A 501 15.72 8.03 10.46
N SER A 502 16.17 7.82 9.23
CA SER A 502 17.49 8.23 8.75
C SER A 502 17.42 8.72 7.29
N ALA A 503 18.27 9.68 6.91
CA ALA A 503 18.43 10.06 5.50
C ALA A 503 19.24 9.01 4.72
N GLY A 504 20.09 8.25 5.41
CA GLY A 504 20.97 7.25 4.81
C GLY A 504 22.44 7.56 5.07
N TRP A 505 23.32 7.00 4.23
CA TRP A 505 24.76 7.12 4.38
C TRP A 505 25.34 8.08 3.35
N THR A 506 26.42 8.78 3.69
CA THR A 506 27.27 9.44 2.70
C THR A 506 28.09 8.41 1.91
N LYS A 507 28.74 8.83 0.83
CA LYS A 507 29.64 7.98 0.03
C LYS A 507 30.70 7.30 0.89
N ASP A 508 31.13 6.12 0.46
CA ASP A 508 32.18 5.31 1.09
C ASP A 508 31.87 4.92 2.55
N ASP A 509 30.58 4.88 2.90
CA ASP A 509 30.07 4.72 4.27
C ASP A 509 30.66 5.71 5.29
N GLY A 510 31.06 6.92 4.84
CA GLY A 510 31.81 7.86 5.67
C GLY A 510 31.03 8.40 6.89
N SER A 511 29.72 8.57 6.76
CA SER A 511 28.84 9.03 7.84
C SER A 511 27.40 8.56 7.66
N LEU A 512 26.71 8.32 8.78
CA LEU A 512 25.28 8.01 8.82
C LEU A 512 24.49 9.27 9.21
N LEU A 513 23.45 9.59 8.44
CA LEU A 513 22.55 10.71 8.71
C LEU A 513 21.26 10.23 9.37
N VAL A 514 21.04 10.65 10.61
CA VAL A 514 19.90 10.24 11.45
C VAL A 514 19.00 11.43 11.76
N TYR A 515 17.70 11.21 11.87
CA TYR A 515 16.73 12.24 12.26
C TYR A 515 16.48 12.24 13.77
N ASP A 516 16.49 13.42 14.38
CA ASP A 516 15.66 13.65 15.57
C ASP A 516 14.27 14.13 15.13
N ARG A 517 13.44 14.64 16.05
CA ARG A 517 12.09 15.14 15.73
C ARG A 517 12.11 16.15 14.58
N TYR A 518 13.05 17.09 14.63
CA TYR A 518 13.09 18.25 13.75
C TYR A 518 14.27 18.21 12.77
N ASP A 519 15.42 17.72 13.24
CA ASP A 519 16.72 17.94 12.63
C ASP A 519 17.36 16.71 12.03
N ILE A 520 18.23 16.97 11.05
CA ILE A 520 19.11 15.97 10.45
C ILE A 520 20.49 16.08 11.13
N TRP A 521 20.99 14.95 11.61
CA TRP A 521 22.29 14.84 12.29
C TRP A 521 23.21 13.92 11.51
N GLU A 522 24.45 14.33 11.32
CA GLU A 522 25.52 13.51 10.75
C GLU A 522 26.30 12.84 11.87
N PHE A 523 26.52 11.52 11.78
CA PHE A 523 27.29 10.73 12.73
C PHE A 523 28.47 10.02 12.04
N ASN A 524 29.64 10.11 12.65
CA ASN A 524 30.74 9.21 12.35
C ASN A 524 30.45 7.82 12.97
N PRO A 525 30.38 6.75 12.16
CA PRO A 525 29.98 5.43 12.64
C PRO A 525 31.03 4.74 13.52
N ASN A 526 32.30 5.16 13.47
CA ASN A 526 33.39 4.56 14.25
C ASN A 526 33.61 5.23 15.59
N THR A 527 33.34 6.52 15.71
CA THR A 527 33.65 7.31 16.92
C THR A 527 32.40 7.82 17.64
N GLY A 528 31.24 7.85 16.98
CA GLY A 528 30.03 8.48 17.50
C GLY A 528 30.07 10.02 17.49
N ALA A 529 31.17 10.62 17.00
CA ALA A 529 31.24 12.06 16.79
C ALA A 529 30.13 12.49 15.83
N ASN A 530 29.48 13.62 16.13
CA ASN A 530 28.27 14.01 15.43
C ASN A 530 28.16 15.52 15.25
N THR A 531 27.39 15.93 14.26
CA THR A 531 27.10 17.34 13.97
C THR A 531 25.64 17.49 13.53
N ARG A 532 24.93 18.45 14.13
CA ARG A 532 23.59 18.85 13.68
C ARG A 532 23.72 19.64 12.38
N LEU A 533 22.97 19.25 11.35
CA LEU A 533 23.05 19.86 10.01
C LEU A 533 22.00 20.95 9.77
N THR A 534 20.88 20.91 10.50
CA THR A 534 19.73 21.83 10.39
C THR A 534 19.39 22.45 11.75
N ASP A 535 18.61 23.54 11.75
CA ASP A 535 18.19 24.28 12.96
C ASP A 535 16.66 24.35 13.06
N GLY A 536 16.04 23.18 13.01
CA GLY A 536 14.60 22.98 13.00
C GLY A 536 13.98 22.98 14.38
N ARG A 537 14.66 22.45 15.40
CA ARG A 537 14.14 22.32 16.76
C ARG A 537 13.71 23.65 17.37
N GLU A 538 14.47 24.72 17.10
CA GLU A 538 14.21 26.06 17.62
C GLU A 538 12.91 26.67 17.09
N ASN A 539 12.51 26.29 15.87
CA ASN A 539 11.33 26.83 15.18
C ASN A 539 10.23 25.78 14.95
N LYS A 540 10.41 24.57 15.50
CA LYS A 540 9.57 23.38 15.26
C LYS A 540 9.38 23.05 13.78
N ILE A 541 10.44 23.18 13.00
CA ILE A 541 10.48 22.82 11.58
C ILE A 541 11.12 21.44 11.43
N VAL A 542 10.36 20.50 10.88
CA VAL A 542 10.79 19.15 10.57
C VAL A 542 11.46 19.12 9.19
N TYR A 543 12.74 18.75 9.12
CA TYR A 543 13.49 18.54 7.89
C TYR A 543 13.62 17.05 7.57
N ARG A 544 13.26 16.64 6.34
CA ARG A 544 13.43 15.25 5.86
C ARG A 544 14.03 15.24 4.47
N TYR A 545 15.01 14.35 4.23
CA TYR A 545 15.66 14.21 2.92
C TYR A 545 14.68 13.74 1.86
N VAL A 546 14.79 14.33 0.66
CA VAL A 546 14.05 13.92 -0.53
C VAL A 546 15.01 13.18 -1.45
N LYS A 547 14.81 11.87 -1.56
CA LYS A 547 15.53 11.04 -2.52
C LYS A 547 14.94 11.28 -3.92
N LEU A 548 15.68 11.97 -4.77
CA LEU A 548 15.27 12.32 -6.14
C LEU A 548 15.63 11.25 -7.18
N ASP A 549 16.63 10.42 -6.88
CA ASP A 549 17.10 9.33 -7.74
C ASP A 549 16.97 8.02 -6.98
N ASP A 550 16.08 7.13 -7.43
CA ASP A 550 15.84 5.82 -6.81
C ASP A 550 17.08 4.90 -6.88
N GLU A 551 18.02 5.15 -7.80
CA GLU A 551 19.29 4.43 -7.93
C GLU A 551 20.36 4.94 -6.96
N GLU A 552 20.18 6.10 -6.33
CA GLU A 552 21.08 6.58 -5.29
C GLU A 552 21.14 5.57 -4.12
N ARG A 553 22.36 5.15 -3.77
CA ARG A 553 22.64 4.28 -2.61
C ARG A 553 23.24 5.06 -1.44
N SER A 554 23.95 6.15 -1.74
CA SER A 554 24.63 7.01 -0.78
C SER A 554 24.47 8.48 -1.17
N LEU A 555 24.32 9.36 -0.19
CA LEU A 555 24.17 10.80 -0.39
C LEU A 555 25.49 11.41 -0.86
N ASP A 556 25.47 12.05 -2.02
CA ASP A 556 26.64 12.76 -2.55
C ASP A 556 26.81 14.12 -1.88
N THR A 557 27.81 14.24 -1.02
CA THR A 557 28.15 15.50 -0.34
C THR A 557 28.72 16.57 -1.28
N ASN A 558 28.96 16.25 -2.56
CA ASN A 558 29.33 17.24 -3.57
C ASN A 558 28.12 17.91 -4.23
N LYS A 559 26.93 17.34 -4.08
CA LYS A 559 25.69 17.88 -4.62
C LYS A 559 24.92 18.59 -3.52
N LYS A 560 24.02 19.47 -3.93
CA LYS A 560 23.02 20.02 -3.01
C LYS A 560 21.95 18.97 -2.77
N TRP A 561 21.42 18.95 -1.56
CA TRP A 561 20.35 18.07 -1.14
C TRP A 561 19.03 18.84 -1.11
N LEU A 562 17.94 18.13 -1.40
CA LEU A 562 16.60 18.66 -1.27
C LEU A 562 15.97 18.06 -0.01
N PHE A 563 15.42 18.91 0.84
CA PHE A 563 14.65 18.51 2.02
C PHE A 563 13.19 18.93 1.87
N ARG A 564 12.27 18.10 2.38
CA ARG A 564 10.89 18.50 2.68
C ARG A 564 10.89 19.13 4.07
N THR A 565 10.15 20.22 4.22
CA THR A 565 9.98 20.96 5.49
C THR A 565 8.53 20.90 5.93
N PHE A 566 8.30 20.82 7.24
CA PHE A 566 6.96 20.91 7.86
C PHE A 566 7.06 21.65 9.20
N ASN A 567 6.33 22.74 9.37
CA ASN A 567 6.29 23.49 10.62
C ASN A 567 5.14 22.99 11.49
N GLU A 568 5.43 22.37 12.64
CA GLU A 568 4.39 21.81 13.51
C GLU A 568 3.46 22.86 14.15
N THR A 569 3.84 24.15 14.14
CA THR A 569 3.03 25.24 14.70
C THR A 569 2.07 25.81 13.67
N THR A 570 2.58 26.21 12.50
CA THR A 570 1.76 26.82 11.43
C THR A 570 1.11 25.79 10.52
N LYS A 571 1.59 24.56 10.54
CA LYS A 571 1.28 23.46 9.60
C LYS A 571 1.71 23.75 8.15
N ASN A 572 2.46 24.84 7.91
CA ASN A 572 3.07 25.08 6.61
C ASN A 572 4.04 23.97 6.26
N SER A 573 4.13 23.65 4.98
CA SER A 573 5.16 22.75 4.46
C SER A 573 5.79 23.31 3.19
N GLY A 574 6.85 22.65 2.72
CA GLY A 574 7.48 23.00 1.46
C GLY A 574 8.83 22.33 1.27
N TYR A 575 9.72 22.98 0.51
CA TYR A 575 11.03 22.42 0.17
C TYR A 575 12.17 23.37 0.53
N PHE A 576 13.29 22.77 0.91
CA PHE A 576 14.50 23.46 1.34
C PHE A 576 15.73 22.87 0.65
N GLU A 577 16.56 23.72 0.08
CA GLU A 577 17.85 23.34 -0.50
C GLU A 577 18.92 23.35 0.59
N TYR A 578 19.75 22.32 0.69
CA TYR A 578 20.87 22.27 1.60
C TYR A 578 22.18 21.97 0.88
N ASN A 579 23.24 22.72 1.18
CA ASN A 579 24.58 22.46 0.69
C ASN A 579 25.43 21.85 1.82
N PRO A 580 25.73 20.54 1.79
CA PRO A 580 26.49 19.87 2.83
C PRO A 580 27.95 20.34 2.93
N LYS A 581 28.55 20.86 1.85
CA LYS A 581 29.93 21.41 1.90
C LYS A 581 30.02 22.67 2.72
N THR A 582 29.07 23.59 2.53
CA THR A 582 29.08 24.89 3.21
C THR A 582 28.26 24.89 4.49
N LYS A 583 27.51 23.81 4.75
CA LYS A 583 26.54 23.67 5.84
C LYS A 583 25.52 24.81 5.87
N LYS A 584 25.13 25.29 4.68
CA LYS A 584 24.14 26.35 4.49
C LYS A 584 22.97 25.83 3.68
N GLY A 585 21.78 26.32 3.98
CA GLY A 585 20.60 26.02 3.18
C GLY A 585 19.73 27.23 2.92
N LYS A 586 18.69 27.02 2.11
CA LYS A 586 17.78 28.05 1.63
C LYS A 586 16.39 27.46 1.44
N GLN A 587 15.37 28.10 2.01
CA GLN A 587 13.97 27.77 1.74
C GLN A 587 13.64 28.06 0.26
N LEU A 588 13.09 27.07 -0.43
CA LEU A 588 12.68 27.16 -1.84
C LEU A 588 11.16 27.40 -1.96
N LEU A 589 10.38 26.68 -1.16
CA LEU A 589 8.92 26.86 -1.03
C LEU A 589 8.54 26.77 0.44
N ASP A 590 7.64 27.64 0.89
CA ASP A 590 6.93 27.53 2.16
C ASP A 590 5.50 28.04 1.95
N GLY A 591 4.52 27.37 2.53
CA GLY A 591 3.15 27.86 2.51
C GLY A 591 2.15 26.94 3.21
N PRO A 592 0.90 27.41 3.37
CA PRO A 592 -0.17 26.72 4.08
C PRO A 592 -0.79 25.62 3.21
N TYR A 593 0.06 24.69 2.78
CA TYR A 593 -0.26 23.58 1.92
C TYR A 593 0.52 22.35 2.35
N ASP A 594 0.02 21.18 2.01
CA ASP A 594 0.80 19.95 1.98
C ASP A 594 1.40 19.75 0.58
N TYR A 595 2.72 19.58 0.51
CA TYR A 595 3.46 19.28 -0.71
C TYR A 595 3.91 17.81 -0.72
N SER A 596 3.71 17.12 -1.85
CA SER A 596 4.16 15.73 -2.02
C SER A 596 5.68 15.61 -2.04
N TYR A 597 6.23 14.40 -2.03
CA TYR A 597 7.61 14.21 -2.48
C TYR A 597 7.65 14.40 -4.01
N PRO A 598 8.58 15.22 -4.55
CA PRO A 598 8.71 15.42 -5.98
C PRO A 598 9.31 14.19 -6.67
N LYS A 599 8.86 13.87 -7.89
CA LYS A 599 9.45 12.86 -8.77
C LYS A 599 10.28 13.56 -9.85
N MET A 600 11.55 13.20 -9.98
CA MET A 600 12.48 13.81 -10.94
C MET A 600 12.59 13.00 -12.23
N ALA A 601 12.76 13.70 -13.36
CA ALA A 601 13.15 13.10 -14.61
C ALA A 601 14.59 12.54 -14.52
N GLN A 602 14.86 11.37 -15.12
CA GLN A 602 16.17 10.71 -14.99
C GLN A 602 17.32 11.43 -15.71
N GLN A 603 17.01 12.24 -16.74
CA GLN A 603 17.99 12.88 -17.63
C GLN A 603 17.89 14.42 -17.62
N SER A 604 17.12 15.01 -16.69
CA SER A 604 17.04 16.46 -16.52
C SER A 604 16.77 16.86 -15.06
N ASP A 605 16.78 18.16 -14.78
CA ASP A 605 16.48 18.73 -13.44
C ASP A 605 14.98 18.99 -13.21
N LYS A 606 14.13 18.35 -14.02
CA LYS A 606 12.68 18.58 -14.04
C LYS A 606 11.98 17.66 -13.08
N VAL A 607 10.97 18.20 -12.39
CA VAL A 607 10.20 17.49 -11.39
C VAL A 607 8.72 17.66 -11.59
N ILE A 608 7.97 16.63 -11.18
CA ILE A 608 6.54 16.74 -10.90
C ILE A 608 6.26 16.55 -9.41
N PHE A 609 5.27 17.27 -8.89
CA PHE A 609 4.83 17.18 -7.50
C PHE A 609 3.37 17.65 -7.41
N THR A 610 2.73 17.44 -6.27
CA THR A 610 1.39 17.99 -5.98
C THR A 610 1.45 18.93 -4.79
N ARG A 611 0.47 19.83 -4.73
CA ARG A 611 0.21 20.73 -3.61
C ARG A 611 -1.26 20.66 -3.28
N GLN A 612 -1.61 20.52 -2.00
CA GLN A 612 -3.00 20.47 -1.57
C GLN A 612 -3.26 21.34 -0.34
N SER A 613 -4.52 21.75 -0.21
CA SER A 613 -5.13 22.22 1.04
C SER A 613 -6.51 21.58 1.14
N PHE A 614 -7.26 21.81 2.23
CA PHE A 614 -8.67 21.43 2.24
C PHE A 614 -9.46 22.01 1.05
N LYS A 615 -9.05 23.18 0.52
CA LYS A 615 -9.74 23.87 -0.60
C LYS A 615 -9.10 23.62 -1.96
N GLU A 616 -7.83 23.22 -2.01
CA GLU A 616 -7.08 23.02 -3.26
C GLU A 616 -6.82 21.53 -3.49
N PHE A 617 -7.36 20.99 -4.58
CA PHE A 617 -7.12 19.62 -5.00
C PHE A 617 -5.62 19.42 -5.38
N PRO A 618 -5.02 18.26 -5.08
CA PRO A 618 -3.63 17.94 -5.44
C PRO A 618 -3.42 17.74 -6.95
N ASP A 619 -3.62 18.79 -7.73
CA ASP A 619 -3.29 18.80 -9.15
C ASP A 619 -1.75 18.69 -9.35
N ILE A 620 -1.34 17.95 -10.38
CA ILE A 620 0.08 17.78 -10.72
C ILE A 620 0.64 19.13 -11.16
N ARG A 621 1.81 19.46 -10.59
CA ARG A 621 2.60 20.65 -10.92
C ARG A 621 3.93 20.20 -11.50
N TYR A 622 4.40 20.96 -12.47
CA TYR A 622 5.70 20.77 -13.12
C TYR A 622 6.62 21.95 -12.80
N SER A 623 7.88 21.67 -12.48
CA SER A 623 8.90 22.70 -12.23
C SER A 623 10.31 22.16 -12.46
N ASP A 624 11.31 23.00 -12.24
CA ASP A 624 12.69 22.59 -11.96
C ASP A 624 12.93 22.55 -10.45
N LEU A 625 14.12 22.15 -10.03
CA LEU A 625 14.50 22.07 -8.61
C LEU A 625 14.57 23.44 -7.89
N SER A 626 14.42 24.56 -8.59
CA SER A 626 14.29 25.88 -7.94
C SER A 626 12.88 26.17 -7.46
N PHE A 627 11.88 25.44 -7.99
CA PHE A 627 10.44 25.61 -7.72
C PHE A 627 9.86 27.01 -7.97
N LYS A 628 10.64 27.94 -8.56
CA LYS A 628 10.24 29.34 -8.78
C LYS A 628 9.12 29.47 -9.82
N LYS A 629 9.22 28.73 -10.91
CA LYS A 629 8.21 28.70 -11.97
C LYS A 629 7.50 27.36 -11.97
N GLN A 630 6.22 27.39 -11.65
CA GLN A 630 5.39 26.19 -11.57
C GLN A 630 4.31 26.25 -12.65
N THR A 631 4.15 25.15 -13.37
CA THR A 631 3.05 24.97 -14.32
C THR A 631 2.09 23.95 -13.74
N VAL A 632 0.82 24.31 -13.55
CA VAL A 632 -0.21 23.34 -13.15
C VAL A 632 -0.59 22.53 -14.38
N ILE A 633 -0.33 21.22 -14.34
CA ILE A 633 -0.51 20.29 -15.46
C ILE A 633 -1.96 19.81 -15.52
N THR A 634 -2.59 19.59 -14.38
CA THR A 634 -3.95 19.03 -14.30
C THR A 634 -4.98 20.03 -13.79
N ASN A 635 -6.24 19.76 -14.10
CA ASN A 635 -7.39 20.41 -13.50
C ASN A 635 -8.44 19.32 -13.33
N ALA A 636 -8.22 18.45 -12.34
CA ALA A 636 -8.96 17.20 -12.22
C ALA A 636 -10.41 17.42 -11.77
N ASN A 637 -10.67 18.42 -10.91
CA ASN A 637 -11.97 18.61 -10.27
C ASN A 637 -12.52 20.06 -10.39
N PRO A 638 -12.66 20.61 -11.62
CA PRO A 638 -13.17 21.98 -11.80
C PRO A 638 -14.60 22.19 -11.29
N GLN A 639 -15.39 21.12 -11.16
CA GLN A 639 -16.76 21.15 -10.66
C GLN A 639 -16.85 21.55 -9.18
N GLN A 640 -15.78 21.42 -8.40
CA GLN A 640 -15.78 21.75 -6.96
C GLN A 640 -16.28 23.18 -6.70
N LYS A 641 -15.96 24.13 -7.60
CA LYS A 641 -16.35 25.54 -7.44
C LYS A 641 -17.87 25.73 -7.37
N ASP A 642 -18.64 24.79 -7.90
CA ASP A 642 -20.10 24.82 -7.97
C ASP A 642 -20.76 24.29 -6.69
N TYR A 643 -19.97 23.75 -5.74
CA TYR A 643 -20.45 23.16 -4.48
C TYR A 643 -20.06 24.00 -3.27
N ASN A 644 -20.93 24.01 -2.26
CA ASN A 644 -20.66 24.53 -0.92
C ASN A 644 -19.57 23.65 -0.28
N TRP A 645 -18.32 24.08 -0.34
CA TRP A 645 -17.19 23.19 0.00
C TRP A 645 -16.73 23.32 1.46
N GLY A 646 -16.68 24.55 1.97
CA GLY A 646 -16.27 24.85 3.34
C GLY A 646 -14.81 25.27 3.50
N SER A 647 -14.40 25.36 4.75
CA SER A 647 -13.05 25.73 5.20
C SER A 647 -12.64 24.90 6.40
N ILE A 648 -11.34 24.76 6.63
CA ILE A 648 -10.79 24.10 7.81
C ILE A 648 -9.80 25.05 8.50
N GLU A 649 -9.75 25.03 9.82
CA GLU A 649 -8.81 25.80 10.64
C GLU A 649 -8.42 25.03 11.90
N LEU A 650 -7.33 25.45 12.55
CA LEU A 650 -6.98 24.94 13.87
C LEU A 650 -7.76 25.67 14.97
N VAL A 651 -8.15 24.93 15.99
CA VAL A 651 -8.69 25.46 17.24
C VAL A 651 -7.88 24.90 18.41
N ASN A 652 -7.78 25.68 19.49
CA ASN A 652 -6.99 25.33 20.67
C ASN A 652 -7.85 25.47 21.92
N TRP A 653 -7.64 24.57 22.89
CA TRP A 653 -8.30 24.56 24.19
C TRP A 653 -7.40 23.85 25.20
N VAL A 654 -7.78 23.89 26.48
CA VAL A 654 -7.05 23.19 27.55
C VAL A 654 -7.85 21.96 27.94
N SER A 655 -7.19 20.81 28.00
CA SER A 655 -7.79 19.56 28.51
C SER A 655 -8.14 19.66 30.00
N LEU A 656 -8.93 18.71 30.51
CA LEU A 656 -9.19 18.62 31.95
C LEU A 656 -7.91 18.37 32.79
N ASP A 657 -6.84 17.88 32.15
CA ASP A 657 -5.53 17.62 32.78
C ASP A 657 -4.56 18.83 32.63
N GLY A 658 -5.02 19.98 32.15
CA GLY A 658 -4.20 21.19 32.02
C GLY A 658 -3.27 21.22 30.80
N ILE A 659 -3.34 20.20 29.93
CA ILE A 659 -2.55 20.13 28.68
C ILE A 659 -3.19 21.04 27.63
N GLN A 660 -2.37 21.89 26.99
CA GLN A 660 -2.78 22.67 25.82
C GLN A 660 -2.98 21.71 24.62
N LEU A 661 -4.20 21.63 24.13
CA LEU A 661 -4.58 20.82 22.99
C LEU A 661 -4.89 21.68 21.76
N THR A 662 -4.84 21.01 20.61
CA THR A 662 -5.20 21.54 19.32
C THR A 662 -6.05 20.52 18.56
N GLY A 663 -6.74 20.98 17.52
CA GLY A 663 -7.59 20.14 16.69
C GLY A 663 -8.08 20.92 15.48
N MET A 664 -8.76 20.24 14.57
CA MET A 664 -9.31 20.85 13.36
C MET A 664 -10.80 21.19 13.54
N LEU A 665 -11.19 22.35 13.02
CA LEU A 665 -12.58 22.78 12.88
C LEU A 665 -12.91 22.98 11.41
N VAL A 666 -13.85 22.20 10.88
CA VAL A 666 -14.39 22.36 9.52
C VAL A 666 -15.70 23.14 9.59
N LYS A 667 -15.81 24.16 8.76
CA LYS A 667 -16.99 25.06 8.68
C LYS A 667 -17.58 25.02 7.26
N PRO A 668 -18.91 25.11 7.11
CA PRO A 668 -19.57 25.34 5.82
C PRO A 668 -19.03 26.60 5.11
N GLU A 669 -19.16 26.71 3.79
CA GLU A 669 -18.62 27.86 3.05
C GLU A 669 -19.36 29.15 3.38
N ASN A 670 -20.67 29.03 3.63
CA ASN A 670 -21.57 30.11 4.02
C ASN A 670 -21.70 30.25 5.56
N PHE A 671 -20.66 29.88 6.30
CA PHE A 671 -20.65 29.96 7.76
C PHE A 671 -20.88 31.39 8.25
N ASP A 672 -21.77 31.52 9.22
CA ASP A 672 -22.17 32.75 9.89
C ASP A 672 -22.04 32.52 11.40
N PRO A 673 -21.12 33.19 12.11
CA PRO A 673 -20.89 32.96 13.53
C PRO A 673 -22.09 33.28 14.43
N ASN A 674 -23.11 33.99 13.93
CA ASN A 674 -24.33 34.29 14.67
C ASN A 674 -25.41 33.21 14.52
N LYS A 675 -25.21 32.22 13.65
CA LYS A 675 -26.11 31.07 13.48
C LYS A 675 -25.62 29.89 14.30
N LYS A 676 -26.58 29.08 14.74
CA LYS A 676 -26.34 27.80 15.41
C LYS A 676 -26.27 26.67 14.38
N TYR A 677 -25.20 25.89 14.42
CA TYR A 677 -24.99 24.75 13.52
C TYR A 677 -24.98 23.45 14.33
N PRO A 678 -25.57 22.35 13.79
CA PRO A 678 -25.32 21.03 14.33
C PRO A 678 -23.85 20.69 14.14
N MET A 679 -23.27 20.00 15.12
CA MET A 679 -21.85 19.64 15.12
C MET A 679 -21.66 18.13 15.08
N LEU A 680 -20.70 17.66 14.28
CA LEU A 680 -20.20 16.30 14.33
C LEU A 680 -18.79 16.28 14.90
N VAL A 681 -18.57 15.44 15.89
CA VAL A 681 -17.26 15.20 16.49
C VAL A 681 -16.70 13.91 15.92
N ASN A 682 -15.53 13.95 15.29
CA ASN A 682 -14.88 12.78 14.71
C ASN A 682 -13.40 12.81 15.05
N PHE A 683 -12.87 11.74 15.64
CA PHE A 683 -11.49 11.66 16.06
C PHE A 683 -11.04 10.20 16.14
N TYR A 684 -9.73 10.01 16.22
CA TYR A 684 -9.14 8.69 16.37
C TYR A 684 -7.97 8.75 17.35
N GLU A 685 -6.97 9.58 17.04
CA GLU A 685 -5.86 9.93 17.94
C GLU A 685 -5.49 11.41 17.70
N ARG A 686 -4.41 11.68 16.96
CA ARG A 686 -3.99 13.04 16.57
C ARG A 686 -4.07 13.19 15.05
N SER A 687 -4.63 14.28 14.56
CA SER A 687 -4.84 14.54 13.14
C SER A 687 -4.65 16.00 12.75
N SER A 688 -4.31 16.90 13.69
CA SER A 688 -4.11 18.32 13.40
C SER A 688 -2.97 18.62 12.41
N ASP A 689 -2.02 17.69 12.24
CA ASP A 689 -0.97 17.78 11.21
C ASP A 689 -1.52 17.61 9.78
N ASP A 690 -2.72 17.02 9.63
CA ASP A 690 -3.40 16.82 8.34
C ASP A 690 -4.28 18.02 7.92
N LEU A 691 -4.06 19.20 8.51
CA LEU A 691 -4.86 20.42 8.26
C LEU A 691 -5.01 20.74 6.77
N HIS A 692 -3.97 20.50 5.98
CA HIS A 692 -3.93 20.81 4.56
C HIS A 692 -4.28 19.62 3.66
N ASN A 693 -4.71 18.48 4.19
CA ASN A 693 -5.11 17.37 3.34
C ASN A 693 -6.45 17.67 2.65
N TYR A 694 -6.49 17.49 1.34
CA TYR A 694 -7.73 17.59 0.57
C TYR A 694 -8.64 16.39 0.87
N ARG A 695 -9.91 16.65 1.17
CA ARG A 695 -10.88 15.60 1.52
C ARG A 695 -11.82 15.33 0.34
N VAL A 696 -11.46 14.36 -0.51
CA VAL A 696 -12.25 13.97 -1.69
C VAL A 696 -13.63 13.44 -1.25
N PRO A 697 -14.76 13.90 -1.81
CA PRO A 697 -16.08 13.35 -1.54
C PRO A 697 -16.14 11.93 -2.08
N SER A 698 -16.32 10.97 -1.18
CA SER A 698 -16.34 9.55 -1.53
C SER A 698 -17.09 8.77 -0.47
N PRO A 699 -17.64 7.58 -0.80
CA PRO A 699 -18.28 6.73 0.20
C PRO A 699 -17.18 6.16 1.12
N GLY A 700 -16.99 6.80 2.27
CA GLY A 700 -15.98 6.40 3.26
C GLY A 700 -16.20 4.97 3.74
N ARG A 701 -15.13 4.29 4.17
CA ARG A 701 -15.23 2.93 4.72
C ARG A 701 -15.52 2.90 6.22
N SER A 702 -15.18 3.97 6.95
CA SER A 702 -15.15 3.94 8.42
C SER A 702 -15.21 5.32 9.10
N SER A 703 -15.16 6.42 8.35
CA SER A 703 -15.22 7.76 8.92
C SER A 703 -16.10 8.68 8.08
N ILE A 704 -16.66 9.70 8.72
CA ILE A 704 -17.42 10.76 8.04
C ILE A 704 -16.54 11.47 6.99
N ASN A 705 -17.17 11.91 5.89
CA ASN A 705 -16.49 12.68 4.86
C ASN A 705 -16.64 14.20 5.14
N TYR A 706 -15.53 14.89 5.41
CA TYR A 706 -15.59 16.26 5.93
C TYR A 706 -16.23 17.25 4.95
N SER A 707 -15.86 17.17 3.67
CA SER A 707 -16.43 18.03 2.62
C SER A 707 -17.93 17.76 2.46
N PHE A 708 -18.36 16.49 2.49
CA PHE A 708 -19.76 16.11 2.40
C PHE A 708 -20.62 16.70 3.53
N TYR A 709 -20.22 16.50 4.79
CA TYR A 709 -21.02 16.98 5.93
C TYR A 709 -20.95 18.51 6.09
N ALA A 710 -19.80 19.14 5.83
CA ALA A 710 -19.68 20.60 5.84
C ALA A 710 -20.57 21.26 4.76
N SER A 711 -20.63 20.66 3.57
CA SER A 711 -21.53 21.10 2.49
C SER A 711 -23.01 21.09 2.90
N ARG A 712 -23.38 20.13 3.76
CA ARG A 712 -24.74 19.91 4.27
C ARG A 712 -25.08 20.70 5.54
N GLY A 713 -24.22 21.66 5.91
CA GLY A 713 -24.45 22.60 7.00
C GLY A 713 -24.02 22.09 8.38
N TYR A 714 -23.23 21.03 8.47
CA TYR A 714 -22.59 20.64 9.72
C TYR A 714 -21.30 21.42 9.95
N VAL A 715 -21.03 21.73 11.22
CA VAL A 715 -19.66 22.01 11.68
C VAL A 715 -19.03 20.70 12.11
N ILE A 716 -17.74 20.49 11.83
CA ILE A 716 -17.04 19.25 12.21
C ILE A 716 -15.88 19.61 13.12
N PHE A 717 -15.82 18.96 14.27
CA PHE A 717 -14.72 19.09 15.23
C PHE A 717 -13.92 17.78 15.28
N ASN A 718 -12.62 17.89 15.03
CA ASN A 718 -11.67 16.79 15.12
C ASN A 718 -10.57 17.14 16.12
N PRO A 719 -10.74 16.75 17.39
CA PRO A 719 -9.73 16.99 18.42
C PRO A 719 -8.55 16.03 18.33
N ASP A 720 -7.34 16.52 18.63
CA ASP A 720 -6.24 15.64 18.98
C ASP A 720 -6.44 15.10 20.40
N VAL A 721 -6.21 13.80 20.58
CA VAL A 721 -6.24 13.13 21.87
C VAL A 721 -4.82 12.82 22.34
N HIS A 722 -4.54 13.17 23.59
CA HIS A 722 -3.32 12.79 24.29
C HIS A 722 -3.66 11.72 25.32
N TYR A 723 -2.88 10.63 25.37
CA TYR A 723 -3.22 9.49 26.21
C TYR A 723 -2.34 9.40 27.46
N ARG A 724 -3.00 9.19 28.60
CA ARG A 724 -2.36 8.71 29.83
C ARG A 724 -2.37 7.18 29.79
N ILE A 725 -1.19 6.59 29.95
CA ILE A 725 -1.04 5.12 30.07
C ILE A 725 -1.97 4.60 31.19
N GLY A 726 -2.70 3.54 30.88
CA GLY A 726 -3.67 2.88 31.74
C GLY A 726 -5.09 3.42 31.64
N TYR A 727 -5.30 4.63 31.14
CA TYR A 727 -6.61 5.31 31.17
C TYR A 727 -7.01 5.93 29.82
N PRO A 728 -6.93 5.19 28.70
CA PRO A 728 -7.22 5.74 27.38
C PRO A 728 -8.64 6.30 27.22
N GLY A 729 -9.65 5.70 27.87
CA GLY A 729 -11.03 6.19 27.79
C GLY A 729 -11.21 7.54 28.48
N GLU A 730 -10.64 7.67 29.68
CA GLU A 730 -10.64 8.93 30.44
C GLU A 730 -9.85 10.02 29.70
N SER A 731 -8.70 9.67 29.10
CA SER A 731 -7.95 10.60 28.26
C SER A 731 -8.77 11.14 27.08
N ALA A 732 -9.58 10.28 26.43
CA ALA A 732 -10.49 10.74 25.39
C ALA A 732 -11.53 11.73 25.96
N LEU A 733 -12.11 11.45 27.13
CA LEU A 733 -13.03 12.37 27.81
C LEU A 733 -12.38 13.73 28.11
N ASN A 734 -11.19 13.70 28.71
CA ASN A 734 -10.44 14.88 29.16
C ASN A 734 -9.96 15.75 27.99
N CYS A 735 -9.73 15.15 26.82
CA CYS A 735 -9.35 15.88 25.61
C CYS A 735 -10.56 16.41 24.83
N VAL A 736 -11.58 15.57 24.62
CA VAL A 736 -12.66 15.85 23.66
C VAL A 736 -13.71 16.79 24.24
N ILE A 737 -14.16 16.56 25.49
CA ILE A 737 -15.28 17.32 26.07
C ILE A 737 -14.95 18.81 26.25
N PRO A 738 -13.79 19.21 26.81
CA PRO A 738 -13.43 20.62 26.91
C PRO A 738 -13.31 21.33 25.56
N GLY A 739 -12.91 20.60 24.52
CA GLY A 739 -12.87 21.13 23.16
C GLY A 739 -14.27 21.43 22.63
N ILE A 740 -15.23 20.52 22.87
CA ILE A 740 -16.64 20.73 22.54
C ILE A 740 -17.21 21.94 23.29
N THR A 741 -17.00 22.04 24.61
CA THR A 741 -17.54 23.15 25.42
C THR A 741 -16.95 24.48 24.99
N SER A 742 -15.65 24.53 24.68
CA SER A 742 -15.01 25.74 24.14
C SER A 742 -15.65 26.20 22.82
N LEU A 743 -16.06 25.28 21.94
CA LEU A 743 -16.77 25.63 20.70
C LEU A 743 -18.22 26.07 20.95
N ILE A 744 -18.90 25.51 21.95
CA ILE A 744 -20.23 25.96 22.38
C ILE A 744 -20.17 27.42 22.87
N GLU A 745 -19.16 27.77 23.67
CA GLU A 745 -18.94 29.11 24.20
C GLU A 745 -18.70 30.15 23.10
N LYS A 746 -18.15 29.76 21.95
CA LYS A 746 -18.00 30.64 20.77
C LYS A 746 -19.34 31.02 20.12
N GLY A 747 -20.45 30.42 20.54
CA GLY A 747 -21.79 30.90 20.18
C GLY A 747 -22.36 30.36 18.87
N PHE A 748 -21.60 29.65 18.03
CA PHE A 748 -22.10 29.12 16.75
C PHE A 748 -22.48 27.62 16.78
N VAL A 749 -22.15 26.88 17.84
CA VAL A 749 -22.56 25.47 17.97
C VAL A 749 -23.94 25.40 18.61
N ASP A 750 -24.82 24.60 18.01
CA ASP A 750 -26.07 24.17 18.62
C ASP A 750 -25.78 23.07 19.65
N LYS A 751 -25.80 23.45 20.94
CA LYS A 751 -25.47 22.54 22.05
C LYS A 751 -26.40 21.34 22.16
N ASP A 752 -27.62 21.44 21.62
CA ASP A 752 -28.62 20.38 21.68
C ASP A 752 -28.56 19.47 20.45
N ASN A 753 -27.64 19.73 19.50
CA ASN A 753 -27.49 18.98 18.25
C ASN A 753 -26.02 18.64 17.96
N ILE A 754 -25.38 17.92 18.88
CA ILE A 754 -24.01 17.42 18.75
C ILE A 754 -24.05 15.90 18.56
N GLY A 755 -23.42 15.39 17.50
CA GLY A 755 -23.19 13.97 17.29
C GLY A 755 -21.72 13.61 17.36
N VAL A 756 -21.42 12.32 17.57
CA VAL A 756 -20.06 11.80 17.57
C VAL A 756 -19.94 10.55 16.71
N GLN A 757 -18.83 10.40 15.99
CA GLN A 757 -18.57 9.25 15.13
C GLN A 757 -17.13 8.76 15.31
N GLY A 758 -16.96 7.45 15.43
CA GLY A 758 -15.64 6.81 15.46
C GLY A 758 -15.72 5.34 15.07
N HIS A 759 -14.64 4.82 14.49
CA HIS A 759 -14.51 3.41 14.11
C HIS A 759 -13.24 2.80 14.68
N SER A 760 -13.24 1.49 14.98
CA SER A 760 -12.11 0.79 15.61
C SER A 760 -11.74 1.41 16.96
N TRP A 761 -10.53 1.92 17.15
CA TRP A 761 -10.16 2.67 18.35
C TRP A 761 -11.04 3.90 18.61
N GLY A 762 -11.45 4.61 17.56
CA GLY A 762 -12.45 5.67 17.67
C GLY A 762 -13.81 5.12 18.12
N GLY A 763 -14.18 3.92 17.68
CA GLY A 763 -15.43 3.25 18.08
C GLY A 763 -15.43 2.85 19.56
N TYR A 764 -14.28 2.36 20.08
CA TYR A 764 -14.08 2.19 21.52
C TYR A 764 -14.25 3.52 22.27
N GLN A 765 -13.55 4.57 21.85
CA GLN A 765 -13.60 5.87 22.53
C GLN A 765 -15.02 6.43 22.54
N VAL A 766 -15.77 6.32 21.43
CA VAL A 766 -17.19 6.68 21.38
C VAL A 766 -18.01 5.86 22.37
N ALA A 767 -17.87 4.53 22.36
CA ALA A 767 -18.57 3.65 23.29
C ALA A 767 -18.25 3.99 24.76
N TYR A 768 -17.02 4.41 25.07
CA TYR A 768 -16.65 4.90 26.40
C TYR A 768 -17.32 6.24 26.72
N LEU A 769 -17.20 7.24 25.84
CA LEU A 769 -17.71 8.59 26.10
C LEU A 769 -19.22 8.61 26.37
N VAL A 770 -20.01 7.85 25.64
CA VAL A 770 -21.48 7.80 25.83
C VAL A 770 -21.90 7.15 27.15
N THR A 771 -20.98 6.50 27.87
CA THR A 771 -21.24 6.03 29.26
C THR A 771 -20.96 7.10 30.31
N LYS A 772 -20.32 8.21 29.94
CA LYS A 772 -19.81 9.25 30.85
C LYS A 772 -20.51 10.59 30.70
N THR A 773 -21.19 10.84 29.58
CA THR A 773 -21.83 12.13 29.31
C THR A 773 -23.00 11.99 28.34
N ASP A 774 -24.01 12.85 28.52
CA ASP A 774 -25.18 12.98 27.65
C ASP A 774 -25.07 14.17 26.68
N ILE A 775 -23.88 14.77 26.51
CA ILE A 775 -23.68 15.91 25.59
C ILE A 775 -23.96 15.53 24.12
N PHE A 776 -23.88 14.25 23.78
CA PHE A 776 -24.13 13.75 22.43
C PHE A 776 -25.60 13.36 22.27
N LYS A 777 -26.27 13.96 21.29
CA LYS A 777 -27.64 13.62 20.89
C LYS A 777 -27.73 12.33 20.09
N ALA A 778 -26.66 11.94 19.40
CA ALA A 778 -26.55 10.68 18.69
C ALA A 778 -25.08 10.29 18.49
N ALA A 779 -24.79 8.99 18.46
CA ALA A 779 -23.43 8.48 18.30
C ALA A 779 -23.37 7.32 17.31
N GLU A 780 -22.29 7.24 16.53
CA GLU A 780 -21.92 6.04 15.77
C GLU A 780 -20.61 5.47 16.28
N ALA A 781 -20.63 4.18 16.63
CA ALA A 781 -19.49 3.43 17.13
C ALA A 781 -19.26 2.22 16.21
N GLY A 782 -18.34 2.36 15.25
CA GLY A 782 -17.95 1.33 14.31
C GLY A 782 -16.87 0.40 14.87
N ALA A 783 -17.03 -0.92 14.67
CA ALA A 783 -16.20 -2.00 15.20
C ALA A 783 -15.68 -1.74 16.63
N PRO A 784 -16.57 -1.43 17.60
CA PRO A 784 -16.16 -1.00 18.92
C PRO A 784 -15.62 -2.16 19.76
N VAL A 785 -14.87 -1.82 20.81
CA VAL A 785 -14.44 -2.75 21.86
C VAL A 785 -15.11 -2.34 23.18
N PRO A 786 -16.30 -2.87 23.51
CA PRO A 786 -16.98 -2.57 24.77
C PRO A 786 -16.39 -3.31 25.98
N ASN A 787 -15.65 -4.40 25.77
CA ASN A 787 -15.14 -5.25 26.84
C ASN A 787 -13.66 -5.55 26.60
N MET A 788 -12.80 -4.80 27.28
CA MET A 788 -11.34 -4.92 27.16
C MET A 788 -10.82 -6.28 27.64
N ILE A 789 -11.53 -6.96 28.54
CA ILE A 789 -11.12 -8.26 29.08
C ILE A 789 -11.34 -9.36 28.05
N SER A 790 -12.57 -9.51 27.54
CA SER A 790 -12.86 -10.56 26.55
C SER A 790 -12.12 -10.33 25.24
N ALA A 791 -11.87 -9.07 24.88
CA ALA A 791 -11.09 -8.74 23.69
C ALA A 791 -9.58 -8.93 23.85
N TYR A 792 -9.02 -8.88 25.07
CA TYR A 792 -7.61 -9.20 25.35
C TYR A 792 -7.28 -10.66 25.00
N GLY A 793 -8.16 -11.60 25.40
CA GLY A 793 -8.01 -13.03 25.12
C GLY A 793 -8.40 -13.46 23.70
N GLY A 794 -8.79 -12.53 22.83
CA GLY A 794 -9.21 -12.82 21.46
C GLY A 794 -8.06 -12.94 20.46
N ILE A 795 -8.32 -13.60 19.34
CA ILE A 795 -7.41 -13.69 18.19
C ILE A 795 -7.66 -12.54 17.21
N ARG A 796 -6.58 -11.95 16.69
CA ARG A 796 -6.61 -11.07 15.52
C ARG A 796 -6.50 -11.92 14.25
N TRP A 797 -7.63 -12.45 13.77
CA TRP A 797 -7.71 -13.47 12.72
C TRP A 797 -7.03 -13.15 11.39
N TRP A 798 -6.80 -11.87 11.06
CA TRP A 798 -6.01 -11.52 9.87
C TRP A 798 -4.51 -11.76 9.99
N THR A 799 -4.01 -11.87 11.22
CA THR A 799 -2.61 -12.18 11.50
C THR A 799 -2.41 -13.46 12.28
N GLY A 800 -3.47 -14.05 12.85
CA GLY A 800 -3.39 -15.20 13.76
C GLY A 800 -2.85 -14.85 15.15
N LEU A 801 -2.24 -13.68 15.31
CA LEU A 801 -1.72 -13.22 16.58
C LEU A 801 -2.82 -13.10 17.64
N SER A 802 -2.45 -13.40 18.88
CA SER A 802 -3.20 -12.95 20.05
C SER A 802 -3.26 -11.43 20.09
N ARG A 803 -4.33 -10.88 20.69
CA ARG A 803 -4.49 -9.43 20.85
C ARG A 803 -3.72 -8.86 22.05
N GLN A 804 -3.10 -9.68 22.89
CA GLN A 804 -2.42 -9.30 24.14
C GLN A 804 -1.50 -8.07 24.01
N PHE A 805 -0.57 -8.08 23.06
CA PHE A 805 0.35 -6.96 22.84
C PHE A 805 -0.34 -5.61 22.55
N GLN A 806 -1.54 -5.65 21.97
CA GLN A 806 -2.30 -4.46 21.66
C GLN A 806 -2.73 -3.72 22.93
N TYR A 807 -3.03 -4.48 23.98
CA TYR A 807 -3.51 -3.99 25.25
C TYR A 807 -2.37 -3.63 26.19
N GLU A 808 -1.35 -4.48 26.23
CA GLU A 808 -0.22 -4.31 27.12
C GLU A 808 0.68 -3.15 26.67
N HIS A 809 0.92 -3.02 25.36
CA HIS A 809 1.99 -2.17 24.85
C HIS A 809 1.55 -1.10 23.86
N THR A 810 0.62 -1.40 22.95
CA THR A 810 0.31 -0.51 21.82
C THR A 810 -1.01 0.26 21.99
N GLN A 811 -1.90 0.26 20.99
CA GLN A 811 -3.01 1.21 20.85
C GLN A 811 -3.95 1.27 22.05
N SER A 812 -4.19 0.15 22.77
CA SER A 812 -5.11 0.19 23.92
C SER A 812 -4.46 0.66 25.22
N ARG A 813 -3.13 0.77 25.26
CA ARG A 813 -2.37 1.50 26.28
C ARG A 813 -2.71 1.13 27.73
N ILE A 814 -3.14 -0.10 28.02
CA ILE A 814 -3.50 -0.51 29.39
C ILE A 814 -2.24 -0.65 30.27
N GLY A 815 -1.13 -1.04 29.64
CA GLY A 815 0.20 -1.04 30.27
C GLY A 815 0.53 -2.29 31.07
N GLY A 816 -0.26 -3.36 30.94
CA GLY A 816 -0.02 -4.67 31.56
C GLY A 816 -1.22 -5.60 31.42
N THR A 817 -1.13 -6.79 31.98
CA THR A 817 -2.12 -7.86 31.82
C THR A 817 -3.39 -7.61 32.66
N PRO A 818 -4.53 -8.28 32.35
CA PRO A 818 -5.73 -8.23 33.20
C PRO A 818 -5.52 -8.76 34.63
N TRP A 819 -4.47 -9.54 34.85
CA TRP A 819 -4.14 -10.10 36.16
C TRP A 819 -3.29 -9.15 37.00
N GLU A 820 -2.46 -8.32 36.36
CA GLU A 820 -1.69 -7.27 37.03
C GLU A 820 -2.53 -6.03 37.30
N TYR A 821 -3.39 -5.63 36.35
CA TYR A 821 -4.19 -4.40 36.42
C TYR A 821 -5.69 -4.63 36.19
N PRO A 822 -6.37 -5.49 36.98
CA PRO A 822 -7.77 -5.83 36.75
C PRO A 822 -8.70 -4.60 36.71
N SER A 823 -8.49 -3.64 37.60
CA SER A 823 -9.31 -2.41 37.64
C SER A 823 -9.18 -1.58 36.36
N ARG A 824 -8.00 -1.49 35.74
CA ARG A 824 -7.81 -0.73 34.50
C ARG A 824 -8.63 -1.32 33.36
N TYR A 825 -8.71 -2.65 33.27
CA TYR A 825 -9.54 -3.31 32.25
C TYR A 825 -11.02 -3.09 32.50
N ILE A 826 -11.49 -3.15 33.75
CA ILE A 826 -12.89 -2.89 34.10
C ILE A 826 -13.26 -1.43 33.83
N GLU A 827 -12.45 -0.48 34.30
CA GLU A 827 -12.71 0.96 34.19
C GLU A 827 -12.73 1.44 32.74
N ASN A 828 -11.87 0.87 31.88
CA ASN A 828 -11.85 1.17 30.44
C ASN A 828 -12.85 0.33 29.62
N SER A 829 -13.66 -0.54 30.23
CA SER A 829 -14.65 -1.34 29.49
C SER A 829 -16.04 -0.70 29.55
N PRO A 830 -16.56 -0.14 28.43
CA PRO A 830 -17.91 0.40 28.37
C PRO A 830 -19.01 -0.54 28.87
N ILE A 831 -18.82 -1.86 28.71
CA ILE A 831 -19.81 -2.89 29.07
C ILE A 831 -20.32 -2.75 30.52
N PHE A 832 -19.46 -2.36 31.46
CA PHE A 832 -19.81 -2.23 32.88
C PHE A 832 -20.57 -0.94 33.22
N ASN A 833 -20.81 -0.06 32.24
CA ASN A 833 -21.54 1.20 32.41
C ASN A 833 -22.61 1.40 31.31
N ILE A 834 -23.05 0.31 30.64
CA ILE A 834 -24.02 0.40 29.55
C ILE A 834 -25.38 0.94 30.00
N ASP A 835 -25.75 0.72 31.26
CA ASP A 835 -26.97 1.25 31.87
C ASP A 835 -27.01 2.79 31.86
N LYS A 836 -25.85 3.44 31.88
CA LYS A 836 -25.69 4.89 31.88
C LYS A 836 -25.83 5.53 30.49
N ILE A 837 -25.85 4.74 29.42
CA ILE A 837 -25.95 5.28 28.06
C ILE A 837 -27.38 5.78 27.81
N ASN A 838 -27.56 7.07 27.55
CA ASN A 838 -28.85 7.63 27.08
C ASN A 838 -28.81 8.09 25.62
N THR A 839 -27.62 8.22 25.04
CA THR A 839 -27.41 8.58 23.64
C THR A 839 -27.82 7.42 22.70
N PRO A 840 -28.71 7.65 21.72
CA PRO A 840 -28.98 6.69 20.65
C PRO A 840 -27.72 6.31 19.86
N LEU A 841 -27.54 5.00 19.60
CA LEU A 841 -26.33 4.45 19.02
C LEU A 841 -26.56 3.74 17.68
N LEU A 842 -25.77 4.11 16.66
CA LEU A 842 -25.56 3.30 15.48
C LEU A 842 -24.26 2.50 15.66
N ILE A 843 -24.33 1.18 15.53
CA ILE A 843 -23.16 0.29 15.62
C ILE A 843 -22.98 -0.36 14.26
N MET A 844 -21.78 -0.29 13.69
CA MET A 844 -21.42 -1.05 12.49
C MET A 844 -20.28 -2.00 12.82
N HIS A 845 -20.48 -3.29 12.67
CA HIS A 845 -19.43 -4.30 12.83
C HIS A 845 -19.73 -5.38 11.79
N ASN A 846 -18.71 -5.94 11.13
CA ASN A 846 -18.92 -7.00 10.15
C ASN A 846 -18.43 -8.35 10.68
N ASP A 847 -19.03 -9.42 10.19
CA ASP A 847 -18.80 -10.79 10.68
C ASP A 847 -17.46 -11.40 10.26
N ALA A 848 -16.78 -10.86 9.25
CA ALA A 848 -15.43 -11.28 8.84
C ALA A 848 -14.33 -10.31 9.31
N ASP A 849 -14.60 -9.53 10.37
CA ASP A 849 -13.63 -8.62 10.98
C ASP A 849 -12.43 -9.37 11.57
N GLY A 850 -11.31 -9.34 10.84
CA GLY A 850 -10.05 -9.93 11.27
C GLY A 850 -9.21 -9.06 12.22
N HIS A 851 -9.67 -7.84 12.56
CA HIS A 851 -9.06 -6.99 13.58
C HIS A 851 -9.75 -7.16 14.91
N VAL A 852 -11.04 -6.80 15.00
CA VAL A 852 -11.84 -6.82 16.23
C VAL A 852 -12.81 -8.00 16.21
N PRO A 853 -12.76 -8.91 17.20
CA PRO A 853 -13.66 -10.05 17.25
C PRO A 853 -15.12 -9.63 17.09
N TRP A 854 -15.81 -10.24 16.14
CA TRP A 854 -17.22 -9.99 15.81
C TRP A 854 -18.14 -9.89 17.04
N TYR A 855 -17.90 -10.76 18.01
CA TYR A 855 -18.70 -10.83 19.24
C TYR A 855 -18.64 -9.57 20.11
N GLN A 856 -17.64 -8.70 19.95
CA GLN A 856 -17.59 -7.41 20.64
C GLN A 856 -18.76 -6.50 20.24
N GLY A 857 -19.05 -6.38 18.93
CA GLY A 857 -20.20 -5.61 18.45
C GLY A 857 -21.53 -6.24 18.88
N ILE A 858 -21.63 -7.57 18.85
CA ILE A 858 -22.81 -8.31 19.31
C ILE A 858 -23.05 -8.11 20.80
N GLU A 859 -22.02 -8.24 21.64
CA GLU A 859 -22.07 -8.03 23.09
C GLU A 859 -22.57 -6.62 23.40
N PHE A 860 -22.06 -5.60 22.68
CA PHE A 860 -22.49 -4.21 22.86
C PHE A 860 -23.98 -4.01 22.51
N PHE A 861 -24.38 -4.44 21.30
CA PHE A 861 -25.75 -4.24 20.82
C PHE A 861 -26.79 -5.00 21.64
N THR A 862 -26.54 -6.25 21.97
CA THR A 862 -27.49 -7.08 22.73
C THR A 862 -27.67 -6.58 24.17
N SER A 863 -26.62 -6.02 24.78
CA SER A 863 -26.70 -5.37 26.10
C SER A 863 -27.57 -4.12 26.05
N LEU A 864 -27.36 -3.23 25.07
CA LEU A 864 -28.19 -2.04 24.86
C LEU A 864 -29.66 -2.43 24.62
N ARG A 865 -29.89 -3.45 23.78
CA ARG A 865 -31.22 -3.98 23.49
C ARG A 865 -31.90 -4.52 24.74
N ARG A 866 -31.18 -5.24 25.61
CA ARG A 866 -31.72 -5.78 26.86
C ARG A 866 -32.22 -4.67 27.79
N LEU A 867 -31.54 -3.53 27.79
CA LEU A 867 -31.89 -2.35 28.60
C LEU A 867 -32.88 -1.40 27.91
N GLY A 868 -33.39 -1.75 26.73
CA GLY A 868 -34.34 -0.92 25.99
C GLY A 868 -33.75 0.40 25.47
N LYS A 869 -32.42 0.49 25.34
CA LYS A 869 -31.73 1.70 24.87
C LYS A 869 -31.80 1.77 23.32
N PRO A 870 -32.17 2.92 22.71
CA PRO A 870 -32.25 3.07 21.26
C PRO A 870 -30.91 2.76 20.58
N SER A 871 -30.89 1.69 19.79
CA SER A 871 -29.67 1.25 19.11
C SER A 871 -29.97 0.50 17.80
N TRP A 872 -29.05 0.60 16.85
CA TRP A 872 -29.10 -0.10 15.56
C TRP A 872 -27.77 -0.79 15.29
N PHE A 873 -27.83 -1.93 14.61
CA PHE A 873 -26.66 -2.76 14.32
C PHE A 873 -26.59 -3.08 12.83
N LEU A 874 -25.52 -2.60 12.18
CA LEU A 874 -25.23 -2.83 10.77
C LEU A 874 -24.17 -3.93 10.66
N ASN A 875 -24.50 -4.99 9.93
CA ASN A 875 -23.58 -6.06 9.55
C ASN A 875 -23.57 -6.23 8.03
N TYR A 876 -22.45 -5.88 7.40
CA TYR A 876 -22.19 -6.22 6.02
C TYR A 876 -21.51 -7.60 5.98
N ASN A 877 -22.27 -8.63 5.61
CA ASN A 877 -21.75 -9.99 5.63
C ASN A 877 -20.52 -10.16 4.73
N GLU A 878 -19.57 -10.96 5.21
CA GLU A 878 -18.28 -11.27 4.59
C GLU A 878 -17.37 -10.05 4.39
N GLU A 879 -17.77 -8.87 4.87
CA GLU A 879 -16.89 -7.72 4.89
C GLU A 879 -15.96 -7.81 6.09
N PRO A 880 -14.73 -7.30 5.95
CA PRO A 880 -13.79 -7.32 7.04
C PRO A 880 -14.05 -6.18 8.02
N HIS A 881 -13.01 -5.71 8.72
CA HIS A 881 -13.06 -4.64 9.71
C HIS A 881 -13.82 -3.36 9.27
N TRP A 882 -13.99 -3.15 7.97
CA TRP A 882 -14.82 -2.11 7.35
C TRP A 882 -15.37 -2.62 6.01
N PRO A 883 -16.48 -2.07 5.49
CA PRO A 883 -16.95 -2.40 4.15
C PRO A 883 -15.90 -2.04 3.08
N LEU A 884 -15.48 -3.03 2.29
CA LEU A 884 -14.61 -2.86 1.12
C LEU A 884 -15.41 -2.81 -0.18
N LYS A 885 -16.47 -3.61 -0.32
CA LYS A 885 -17.32 -3.63 -1.52
C LYS A 885 -18.02 -2.28 -1.63
N MET A 886 -17.98 -1.65 -2.81
CA MET A 886 -18.44 -0.27 -2.98
C MET A 886 -19.92 -0.09 -2.65
N GLN A 887 -20.78 -1.05 -3.02
CA GLN A 887 -22.21 -0.99 -2.68
C GLN A 887 -22.45 -0.94 -1.17
N ASN A 888 -21.64 -1.66 -0.38
CA ASN A 888 -21.72 -1.66 1.07
C ASN A 888 -21.20 -0.34 1.66
N ARG A 889 -20.13 0.22 1.09
CA ARG A 889 -19.66 1.57 1.44
C ARG A 889 -20.74 2.63 1.16
N LYS A 890 -21.41 2.57 0.00
CA LYS A 890 -22.50 3.49 -0.35
C LYS A 890 -23.67 3.36 0.65
N ASP A 891 -24.15 2.14 0.93
CA ASP A 891 -25.20 1.88 1.93
C ASP A 891 -24.82 2.44 3.31
N PHE A 892 -23.59 2.20 3.77
CA PHE A 892 -23.11 2.71 5.06
C PHE A 892 -23.17 4.23 5.15
N ASN A 893 -22.70 4.94 4.12
CA ASN A 893 -22.70 6.40 4.13
C ASN A 893 -24.12 6.97 4.08
N ILE A 894 -25.04 6.31 3.36
CA ILE A 894 -26.47 6.69 3.35
C ILE A 894 -27.07 6.54 4.74
N ARG A 895 -26.90 5.37 5.39
CA ARG A 895 -27.45 5.12 6.73
C ARG A 895 -26.84 6.05 7.77
N LEU A 896 -25.53 6.31 7.70
CA LEU A 896 -24.84 7.22 8.58
C LEU A 896 -25.37 8.66 8.45
N ALA A 897 -25.54 9.14 7.22
CA ALA A 897 -26.08 10.46 6.96
C ALA A 897 -27.54 10.57 7.45
N GLN A 898 -28.39 9.59 7.13
CA GLN A 898 -29.79 9.57 7.58
C GLN A 898 -29.91 9.53 9.11
N PHE A 899 -29.05 8.75 9.78
CA PHE A 899 -29.01 8.66 11.23
C PHE A 899 -28.71 10.01 11.88
N PHE A 900 -27.65 10.70 11.44
CA PHE A 900 -27.32 12.03 11.96
C PHE A 900 -28.28 13.13 11.50
N ASP A 901 -28.79 13.08 10.28
CA ASP A 901 -29.77 14.06 9.77
C ASP A 901 -31.09 13.98 10.57
N TYR A 902 -31.56 12.78 10.93
CA TYR A 902 -32.74 12.59 11.79
C TYR A 902 -32.53 13.23 13.17
N TYR A 903 -31.44 12.85 13.87
CA TYR A 903 -31.21 13.31 15.23
C TYR A 903 -30.79 14.77 15.34
N LEU A 904 -29.91 15.24 14.47
CA LEU A 904 -29.25 16.55 14.61
C LEU A 904 -29.90 17.65 13.78
N LYS A 905 -30.71 17.30 12.77
CA LYS A 905 -31.37 18.26 11.87
C LYS A 905 -32.89 18.09 11.79
N GLY A 906 -33.46 17.18 12.58
CA GLY A 906 -34.91 16.94 12.61
C GLY A 906 -35.47 16.46 11.28
N GLN A 907 -34.66 15.84 10.43
CA GLN A 907 -35.17 15.21 9.21
C GLN A 907 -36.09 14.04 9.55
N PRO A 908 -37.00 13.64 8.66
CA PRO A 908 -37.90 12.52 8.97
C PRO A 908 -37.14 11.21 9.19
N LYS A 909 -37.69 10.34 10.03
CA LYS A 909 -37.06 9.05 10.38
C LYS A 909 -37.05 8.12 9.17
N PRO A 910 -35.93 7.48 8.80
CA PRO A 910 -35.94 6.47 7.74
C PRO A 910 -36.60 5.17 8.22
N VAL A 911 -37.25 4.44 7.30
CA VAL A 911 -37.97 3.18 7.59
C VAL A 911 -37.07 2.14 8.26
N TRP A 912 -35.81 2.02 7.84
CA TRP A 912 -34.86 1.08 8.45
C TRP A 912 -34.59 1.37 9.93
N MET A 913 -34.70 2.63 10.38
CA MET A 913 -34.54 2.97 11.79
C MET A 913 -35.79 2.64 12.62
N HIS A 914 -36.96 2.55 11.99
CA HIS A 914 -38.21 2.26 12.68
C HIS A 914 -38.42 0.76 12.88
N ARG A 915 -38.28 -0.05 11.82
CA ARG A 915 -38.59 -1.50 11.85
C ARG A 915 -37.40 -2.41 11.56
N GLY A 916 -36.21 -1.86 11.31
CA GLY A 916 -35.09 -2.62 10.76
C GLY A 916 -35.30 -3.02 9.30
N VAL A 917 -34.40 -3.88 8.78
CA VAL A 917 -34.57 -4.54 7.48
C VAL A 917 -34.68 -6.04 7.73
N PRO A 918 -35.87 -6.66 7.56
CA PRO A 918 -36.04 -8.10 7.72
C PRO A 918 -35.09 -8.91 6.83
N ALA A 919 -34.67 -10.09 7.29
CA ALA A 919 -33.76 -10.96 6.52
C ALA A 919 -34.33 -11.31 5.12
N ILE A 920 -35.66 -11.45 5.02
CA ILE A 920 -36.36 -11.69 3.74
C ILE A 920 -36.33 -10.50 2.78
N GLU A 921 -36.08 -9.28 3.27
CA GLU A 921 -35.96 -8.06 2.46
C GLU A 921 -34.49 -7.71 2.15
N LYS A 922 -33.53 -8.38 2.79
CA LYS A 922 -32.10 -8.08 2.66
C LYS A 922 -31.64 -8.22 1.20
N GLY A 923 -31.05 -7.15 0.67
CA GLY A 923 -30.62 -7.08 -0.74
C GLY A 923 -31.75 -6.82 -1.74
N ILE A 924 -32.99 -6.67 -1.27
CA ILE A 924 -34.19 -6.37 -2.06
C ILE A 924 -34.70 -4.96 -1.70
N ASN A 925 -35.15 -4.76 -0.45
CA ASN A 925 -35.64 -3.49 0.06
C ASN A 925 -34.75 -3.00 1.22
N GLN A 926 -34.14 -1.83 1.07
CA GLN A 926 -33.10 -1.35 1.99
C GLN A 926 -33.65 -0.47 3.12
N GLY A 927 -34.91 -0.03 3.00
CA GLY A 927 -35.62 0.79 3.99
C GLY A 927 -35.14 2.24 4.04
N TYR A 928 -34.59 2.77 2.95
CA TYR A 928 -34.06 4.14 2.90
C TYR A 928 -35.15 5.21 2.89
N GLU A 929 -36.38 4.83 2.59
CA GLU A 929 -37.51 5.73 2.49
C GLU A 929 -37.70 6.50 3.80
N LEU A 930 -37.99 7.79 3.70
CA LEU A 930 -38.26 8.64 4.84
C LEU A 930 -39.74 8.50 5.21
N MET A 931 -40.03 8.28 6.49
CA MET A 931 -41.41 8.23 6.98
C MET A 931 -42.06 9.61 6.84
N GLU A 932 -43.32 9.66 6.41
CA GLU A 932 -44.08 10.90 6.38
C GLU A 932 -44.16 11.45 7.82
N THR A 933 -43.80 12.72 7.98
CA THR A 933 -44.03 13.42 9.25
C THR A 933 -45.52 13.71 9.34
N ASP A 934 -46.21 13.12 10.32
CA ASP A 934 -47.51 13.62 10.75
C ASP A 934 -47.33 15.12 11.07
N LYS A 935 -47.83 15.99 10.18
CA LYS A 935 -47.74 17.44 10.31
C LYS A 935 -48.76 17.99 11.29
#